data_AF-A0A6A5UH85-F1
#
_entry.id   AF-A0A6A5UH85-F1
#
_cell.length_a   1.000
_cell.length_b   1.000
_cell.length_c   1.000
_cell.angle_alpha   90.00
_cell.angle_beta   90.00
_cell.angle_gamma   90.00
#
_symmetry.space_group_name_H-M   'P 1'
#
loop_
_entity.id
_entity.type
_entity.pdbx_description
1 polymer ?
#
loop_
_entity_poly.entity_id
_entity_poly.type
_entity_poly.pdbx_seq_one_letter_code
_entity_poly.pdbx_strand_id
1 'polypeptide(L)'
;MRLSLTTGLFLLAATAESLSLGDNIQGPSAKKPPLPPKPEPISLKTLLLPPAVADDAPVGGCDAKANPRGTGCLGRTAYFQGGGFSPDGNHVFAEVNFVGAPTAPNPSSIYNGSQLILVKADGKTFPNGDTWKCLTCGVPHEEGMFDNPQAFLDGKRVLAGLRIVDCGKYDLTSNKCTPETTNVYPLRVNASPDGSGRGLDIRELRLNPDNVHLGFNAFAIINGKLNQHGYFSRLSFNPSPTNGLPLGPRYDLINVTRLSNLANPAPVEVEGDKIILTRNAITVGEFRGFSGDGKEAAWIGYPAESSNVDAFATDLSTGVNRRLTMHPEYIDPIDFSRHGNWMAIMDTRGTNRNMFLSGMRYVPPLTDLVTTPVTASVRNNGRRRFFRPILLDPYGDRGDYFGQRINDQGSGKAGSGDYNDPEWNGRADPRWSFDGTKIVYWEEQTISPACGGENPLPCYPSKQRDGIAQRIVVATLTSRKPRPPPKVEILSDIVPWGEPYVPGTAPAAGPELPAGNYTLKGQFSGFAKVELLHDPQTSLLDTVSVAYFGFSDDGKAFLNGTERVKSRTINLSKFNIDWHSDLTQTVGNVVNTKKSGPGGLQVEMDFSVNIFIANGTLVTELDGVKYFQPQNNT
;
A
#
# COMPACT_ATOMS: atom_id res chain seq x y z
N MET A 1 50.06 -32.47 -62.92
CA MET A 1 48.87 -33.35 -62.78
C MET A 1 47.85 -32.54 -61.95
N ARG A 2 47.13 -31.53 -62.49
CA ARG A 2 45.85 -31.53 -63.28
C ARG A 2 44.76 -32.38 -62.59
N LEU A 3 43.56 -31.90 -62.19
CA LEU A 3 42.55 -30.89 -62.63
C LEU A 3 41.93 -30.16 -61.38
N SER A 4 41.57 -28.85 -61.38
CA SER A 4 40.36 -28.14 -61.91
C SER A 4 39.04 -28.47 -61.14
N LEU A 5 38.21 -27.54 -60.64
CA LEU A 5 37.36 -26.54 -61.33
C LEU A 5 36.76 -25.51 -60.31
N THR A 6 36.91 -24.20 -60.56
CA THR A 6 35.89 -23.15 -60.87
C THR A 6 35.10 -22.43 -59.76
N THR A 7 35.32 -21.12 -59.77
CA THR A 7 34.59 -19.98 -59.19
C THR A 7 33.23 -19.74 -59.85
N GLY A 8 32.25 -19.24 -59.08
CA GLY A 8 30.97 -18.73 -59.59
C GLY A 8 30.39 -17.66 -58.67
N LEU A 9 30.29 -16.44 -59.19
CA LEU A 9 29.78 -15.22 -58.57
C LEU A 9 28.26 -15.12 -58.86
N PHE A 10 27.43 -14.73 -57.88
CA PHE A 10 26.13 -14.10 -58.14
C PHE A 10 25.78 -13.07 -57.07
N LEU A 11 25.66 -11.81 -57.49
CA LEU A 11 25.01 -10.72 -56.77
C LEU A 11 23.52 -11.03 -56.58
N LEU A 12 22.97 -10.69 -55.42
CA LEU A 12 21.56 -10.33 -55.27
C LEU A 12 21.46 -9.11 -54.34
N ALA A 13 20.94 -8.04 -54.92
CA ALA A 13 20.68 -6.77 -54.29
C ALA A 13 19.57 -6.92 -53.24
N ALA A 14 19.82 -6.47 -52.01
CA ALA A 14 18.77 -6.26 -51.03
C ALA A 14 18.36 -4.78 -51.07
N THR A 15 17.18 -4.53 -51.65
CA THR A 15 16.47 -3.26 -51.57
C THR A 15 16.05 -2.98 -50.13
N ALA A 16 16.41 -1.80 -49.63
CA ALA A 16 15.93 -1.29 -48.36
C ALA A 16 14.45 -0.90 -48.50
N GLU A 17 13.54 -1.71 -47.96
CA GLU A 17 12.17 -1.31 -47.71
C GLU A 17 12.02 -0.96 -46.23
N SER A 18 11.69 0.31 -45.99
CA SER A 18 11.24 0.86 -44.73
C SER A 18 9.94 0.17 -44.30
N LEU A 19 10.03 -0.77 -43.35
CA LEU A 19 8.86 -1.29 -42.65
C LEU A 19 8.45 -0.32 -41.55
N SER A 20 7.36 0.40 -41.81
CA SER A 20 6.57 1.06 -40.78
C SER A 20 6.07 0.00 -39.78
N LEU A 21 6.58 0.04 -38.55
CA LEU A 21 5.99 -0.66 -37.41
C LEU A 21 4.73 0.10 -36.97
N GLY A 22 3.68 -0.01 -37.79
CA GLY A 22 2.31 0.31 -37.41
C GLY A 22 1.56 -0.99 -37.14
N ASP A 23 0.96 -1.07 -35.96
CA ASP A 23 -0.13 -1.98 -35.56
C ASP A 23 -0.18 -3.36 -36.21
N ASN A 24 0.46 -4.36 -35.58
CA ASN A 24 -0.08 -5.71 -35.59
C ASN A 24 0.44 -6.57 -34.44
N ILE A 25 -0.05 -6.29 -33.23
CA ILE A 25 -0.25 -7.33 -32.21
C ILE A 25 -1.76 -7.45 -32.02
N GLN A 26 -2.44 -8.14 -32.93
CA GLN A 26 -3.73 -8.74 -32.64
C GLN A 26 -3.51 -9.98 -31.77
N GLY A 27 -3.28 -9.74 -30.47
CA GLY A 27 -3.74 -10.67 -29.45
C GLY A 27 -5.27 -10.79 -29.51
N PRO A 28 -5.88 -11.81 -28.86
CA PRO A 28 -7.33 -11.98 -28.89
C PRO A 28 -7.98 -10.65 -28.51
N SER A 29 -8.85 -10.14 -29.40
CA SER A 29 -9.60 -8.88 -29.27
C SER A 29 -9.80 -8.53 -27.80
N ALA A 30 -9.10 -7.49 -27.33
CA ALA A 30 -9.27 -7.00 -25.98
C ALA A 30 -10.74 -6.59 -25.84
N LYS A 31 -11.56 -7.48 -25.28
CA LYS A 31 -12.98 -7.24 -25.08
C LYS A 31 -13.09 -5.94 -24.31
N LYS A 32 -13.82 -4.98 -24.87
CA LYS A 32 -14.14 -3.73 -24.17
C LYS A 32 -14.60 -4.08 -22.75
N PRO A 33 -14.02 -3.47 -21.71
CA PRO A 33 -14.40 -3.79 -20.35
C PRO A 33 -15.91 -3.55 -20.16
N PRO A 34 -16.58 -4.36 -19.33
CA PRO A 34 -18.01 -4.22 -19.11
C PRO A 34 -18.32 -2.85 -18.49
N LEU A 35 -19.58 -2.44 -18.64
CA LEU A 35 -20.09 -1.23 -17.99
C LEU A 35 -19.85 -1.32 -16.47
N PRO A 36 -19.57 -0.17 -15.82
CA PRO A 36 -19.49 -0.09 -14.37
C PRO A 36 -20.72 -0.72 -13.67
N PRO A 37 -20.52 -1.43 -12.55
CA PRO A 37 -21.63 -1.94 -11.77
C PRO A 37 -22.40 -0.80 -11.09
N LYS A 38 -23.66 -1.06 -10.76
CA LYS A 38 -24.43 -0.17 -9.87
C LYS A 38 -23.85 -0.22 -8.44
N PRO A 39 -23.99 0.86 -7.65
CA PRO A 39 -23.65 0.84 -6.24
C PRO A 39 -24.33 -0.31 -5.49
N GLU A 40 -23.59 -0.97 -4.61
CA GLU A 40 -24.07 -2.03 -3.73
C GLU A 40 -24.74 -1.42 -2.48
N PRO A 41 -25.85 -2.00 -1.99
CA PRO A 41 -26.40 -1.60 -0.69
C PRO A 41 -25.49 -2.11 0.43
N ILE A 42 -25.10 -1.20 1.34
CA ILE A 42 -24.15 -1.47 2.43
C ILE A 42 -24.82 -1.20 3.78
N SER A 43 -24.57 -2.07 4.76
CA SER A 43 -24.89 -1.81 6.17
C SER A 43 -23.59 -1.81 6.99
N LEU A 44 -23.41 -0.81 7.85
CA LEU A 44 -22.20 -0.61 8.63
C LEU A 44 -22.44 -0.91 10.11
N LYS A 45 -21.50 -1.63 10.73
CA LYS A 45 -21.51 -1.95 12.16
C LYS A 45 -20.11 -1.82 12.76
N THR A 46 -19.97 -1.01 13.80
CA THR A 46 -18.78 -0.98 14.66
C THR A 46 -18.73 -2.22 15.55
N LEU A 47 -17.57 -2.89 15.62
CA LEU A 47 -17.36 -4.01 16.53
C LEU A 47 -17.08 -3.53 17.95
N LEU A 48 -17.54 -4.30 18.94
CA LEU A 48 -17.34 -3.98 20.34
C LEU A 48 -15.94 -4.45 20.78
N LEU A 49 -15.06 -3.51 21.08
CA LEU A 49 -13.69 -3.76 21.55
C LEU A 49 -13.67 -3.99 23.09
N PRO A 50 -12.55 -4.43 23.67
CA PRO A 50 -12.38 -4.40 25.12
C PRO A 50 -12.62 -2.98 25.71
N PRO A 51 -13.01 -2.85 26.99
CA PRO A 51 -13.12 -1.54 27.64
C PRO A 51 -11.82 -0.75 27.56
N ALA A 52 -11.90 0.58 27.55
CA ALA A 52 -10.73 1.44 27.54
C ALA A 52 -10.54 2.22 28.85
N VAL A 53 -9.29 2.43 29.24
CA VAL A 53 -8.85 3.28 30.35
C VAL A 53 -7.86 4.33 29.84
N ALA A 54 -7.40 5.23 30.70
CA ALA A 54 -6.35 6.18 30.33
C ALA A 54 -5.09 5.44 29.86
N ASP A 55 -4.39 5.99 28.87
CA ASP A 55 -3.21 5.34 28.27
C ASP A 55 -2.07 5.14 29.30
N ASP A 56 -1.99 6.02 30.29
CA ASP A 56 -1.04 6.02 31.40
C ASP A 56 -1.61 5.42 32.69
N ALA A 57 -2.69 4.64 32.59
CA ALA A 57 -3.32 4.00 33.75
C ALA A 57 -2.27 3.23 34.58
N PRO A 58 -2.21 3.44 35.91
CA PRO A 58 -1.23 2.77 36.75
C PRO A 58 -1.45 1.27 36.76
N VAL A 59 -0.47 0.52 37.24
CA VAL A 59 -0.58 -0.93 37.47
C VAL A 59 -1.81 -1.24 38.31
N GLY A 60 -2.67 -2.13 37.82
CA GLY A 60 -3.98 -2.43 38.44
C GLY A 60 -5.10 -1.44 38.12
N GLY A 61 -4.86 -0.43 37.28
CA GLY A 61 -5.86 0.55 36.84
C GLY A 61 -6.94 -0.03 35.93
N CYS A 62 -6.68 -1.17 35.28
CA CYS A 62 -7.71 -2.02 34.70
C CYS A 62 -8.28 -2.93 35.80
N ASP A 63 -9.08 -2.35 36.68
CA ASP A 63 -9.69 -3.04 37.83
C ASP A 63 -11.05 -3.66 37.48
N ALA A 64 -11.70 -4.28 38.46
CA ALA A 64 -13.02 -4.89 38.30
C ALA A 64 -14.15 -3.86 38.03
N LYS A 65 -13.89 -2.56 38.23
CA LYS A 65 -14.84 -1.49 37.87
C LYS A 65 -14.69 -1.14 36.39
N ALA A 66 -13.47 -1.08 35.87
CA ALA A 66 -13.18 -0.84 34.47
C ALA A 66 -13.53 -2.05 33.58
N ASN A 67 -13.10 -3.25 33.99
CA ASN A 67 -13.46 -4.50 33.33
C ASN A 67 -13.79 -5.58 34.38
N PRO A 68 -15.09 -5.78 34.71
CA PRO A 68 -15.53 -6.78 35.69
C PRO A 68 -15.15 -8.23 35.36
N ARG A 69 -14.79 -8.52 34.09
CA ARG A 69 -14.40 -9.86 33.64
C ARG A 69 -12.89 -10.10 33.75
N GLY A 70 -12.10 -9.07 34.04
CA GLY A 70 -10.66 -9.18 34.23
C GLY A 70 -9.88 -9.53 32.94
N THR A 71 -10.44 -9.24 31.77
CA THR A 71 -9.89 -9.60 30.43
C THR A 71 -9.13 -8.46 29.74
N GLY A 72 -8.47 -7.61 30.52
CA GLY A 72 -7.68 -6.47 30.05
C GLY A 72 -8.49 -5.23 29.66
N CYS A 73 -7.80 -4.10 29.58
CA CYS A 73 -8.36 -2.82 29.14
C CYS A 73 -7.43 -2.19 28.10
N LEU A 74 -8.00 -1.59 27.06
CA LEU A 74 -7.24 -0.84 26.07
C LEU A 74 -6.82 0.52 26.62
N GLY A 75 -5.71 1.05 26.11
CA GLY A 75 -5.49 2.49 26.17
C GLY A 75 -6.44 3.20 25.20
N ARG A 76 -6.95 4.38 25.58
CA ARG A 76 -7.84 5.21 24.73
C ARG A 76 -7.23 5.60 23.39
N THR A 77 -5.91 5.82 23.34
CA THR A 77 -5.19 6.23 22.12
C THR A 77 -3.97 5.37 21.81
N ALA A 78 -3.71 4.37 22.67
CA ALA A 78 -2.68 3.37 22.48
C ALA A 78 -2.77 2.69 21.09
N TYR A 79 -1.65 2.10 20.67
CA TYR A 79 -1.55 1.48 19.35
C TYR A 79 -2.61 0.39 19.15
N PHE A 80 -3.15 0.35 17.93
CA PHE A 80 -4.23 -0.52 17.53
C PHE A 80 -4.12 -0.80 16.04
N GLN A 81 -4.49 -2.00 15.61
CA GLN A 81 -4.67 -2.31 14.20
C GLN A 81 -5.69 -3.42 13.98
N GLY A 82 -6.71 -3.14 13.16
CA GLY A 82 -7.63 -4.17 12.67
C GLY A 82 -7.00 -4.98 11.55
N GLY A 83 -7.35 -6.26 11.44
CA GLY A 83 -6.98 -7.10 10.30
C GLY A 83 -8.16 -7.84 9.69
N GLY A 84 -7.91 -9.05 9.19
CA GLY A 84 -8.86 -9.82 8.41
C GLY A 84 -9.91 -10.60 9.21
N PHE A 85 -10.83 -11.21 8.48
CA PHE A 85 -11.77 -12.17 9.03
C PHE A 85 -11.11 -13.53 9.30
N SER A 86 -11.62 -14.27 10.27
CA SER A 86 -11.47 -15.73 10.31
C SER A 86 -12.20 -16.40 9.14
N PRO A 87 -11.85 -17.64 8.78
CA PRO A 87 -12.51 -18.35 7.66
C PRO A 87 -14.02 -18.51 7.80
N ASP A 88 -14.55 -18.50 9.03
CA ASP A 88 -15.99 -18.56 9.29
C ASP A 88 -16.74 -17.23 9.02
N GLY A 89 -16.01 -16.14 8.75
CA GLY A 89 -16.57 -14.81 8.46
C GLY A 89 -17.32 -14.15 9.64
N ASN A 90 -17.17 -14.68 10.85
CA ASN A 90 -17.86 -14.23 12.06
C ASN A 90 -16.94 -13.64 13.11
N HIS A 91 -15.63 -13.69 12.90
CA HIS A 91 -14.66 -13.04 13.76
C HIS A 91 -13.64 -12.23 12.96
N VAL A 92 -13.10 -11.19 13.58
CA VAL A 92 -12.09 -10.31 13.02
C VAL A 92 -10.88 -10.29 13.95
N PHE A 93 -9.68 -10.42 13.40
CA PHE A 93 -8.44 -10.30 14.16
C PHE A 93 -8.07 -8.84 14.37
N ALA A 94 -7.46 -8.51 15.51
CA ALA A 94 -6.92 -7.19 15.78
C ALA A 94 -5.69 -7.26 16.68
N GLU A 95 -4.68 -6.46 16.37
CA GLU A 95 -3.65 -6.12 17.35
C GLU A 95 -4.17 -5.00 18.25
N VAL A 96 -3.97 -5.18 19.55
CA VAL A 96 -4.33 -4.21 20.57
C VAL A 96 -3.20 -4.05 21.58
N ASN A 97 -3.09 -2.87 22.18
CA ASN A 97 -2.21 -2.65 23.32
C ASN A 97 -3.01 -2.56 24.62
N PHE A 98 -2.89 -3.58 25.48
CA PHE A 98 -3.51 -3.57 26.80
C PHE A 98 -2.66 -2.78 27.81
N VAL A 99 -3.32 -2.04 28.70
CA VAL A 99 -2.69 -1.19 29.73
C VAL A 99 -3.33 -1.39 31.10
N GLY A 100 -2.62 -0.99 32.16
CA GLY A 100 -3.14 -0.98 33.52
C GLY A 100 -3.38 -2.36 34.14
N ALA A 101 -2.80 -3.43 33.59
CA ALA A 101 -2.89 -4.76 34.17
C ALA A 101 -2.34 -4.80 35.61
N PRO A 102 -2.91 -5.61 36.52
CA PRO A 102 -2.33 -5.84 37.84
C PRO A 102 -1.01 -6.64 37.74
N THR A 103 -0.19 -6.62 38.79
CA THR A 103 1.01 -7.45 38.86
C THR A 103 0.69 -8.94 39.05
N ALA A 104 1.59 -9.81 38.61
CA ALA A 104 1.57 -11.22 38.98
C ALA A 104 1.63 -11.36 40.53
N PRO A 105 0.97 -12.37 41.13
CA PRO A 105 0.34 -13.54 40.49
C PRO A 105 -1.14 -13.34 40.11
N ASN A 106 -1.64 -12.10 40.03
CA ASN A 106 -3.02 -11.87 39.61
C ASN A 106 -3.26 -12.47 38.20
N PRO A 107 -4.31 -13.28 37.97
CA PRO A 107 -4.55 -13.90 36.67
C PRO A 107 -4.68 -12.90 35.51
N SER A 108 -5.16 -11.67 35.76
CA SER A 108 -5.29 -10.63 34.75
C SER A 108 -3.96 -9.97 34.35
N SER A 109 -2.85 -10.30 35.02
CA SER A 109 -1.51 -9.77 34.70
C SER A 109 -1.01 -10.11 33.29
N ILE A 110 -1.61 -11.12 32.66
CA ILE A 110 -1.28 -11.53 31.28
C ILE A 110 -1.83 -10.59 30.20
N TYR A 111 -2.75 -9.68 30.54
CA TYR A 111 -3.34 -8.73 29.60
C TYR A 111 -2.57 -7.41 29.62
N ASN A 112 -1.32 -7.44 29.16
CA ASN A 112 -0.44 -6.28 29.13
C ASN A 112 0.32 -6.21 27.80
N GLY A 113 0.57 -4.98 27.32
CA GLY A 113 1.32 -4.73 26.10
C GLY A 113 0.58 -5.12 24.82
N SER A 114 1.32 -5.23 23.72
CA SER A 114 0.77 -5.64 22.41
C SER A 114 0.34 -7.09 22.43
N GLN A 115 -0.91 -7.34 22.03
CA GLN A 115 -1.53 -8.65 21.99
C GLN A 115 -2.41 -8.79 20.75
N LEU A 116 -2.53 -10.00 20.24
CA LEU A 116 -3.48 -10.36 19.20
C LEU A 116 -4.79 -10.83 19.84
N ILE A 117 -5.89 -10.22 19.44
CA ILE A 117 -7.24 -10.60 19.86
C ILE A 117 -8.10 -11.00 18.65
N LEU A 118 -9.18 -11.71 18.97
CA LEU A 118 -10.25 -12.07 18.06
C LEU A 118 -11.54 -11.39 18.54
N VAL A 119 -12.23 -10.66 17.67
CA VAL A 119 -13.46 -9.89 17.97
C VAL A 119 -14.64 -10.47 17.20
N LYS A 120 -15.79 -10.61 17.86
CA LYS A 120 -17.03 -11.13 17.28
C LYS A 120 -17.67 -10.12 16.34
N ALA A 121 -17.89 -10.52 15.09
CA ALA A 121 -18.59 -9.73 14.08
C ALA A 121 -20.11 -10.05 14.05
N ASP A 122 -20.50 -11.25 14.48
CA ASP A 122 -21.87 -11.75 14.46
C ASP A 122 -22.78 -11.22 15.59
N GLY A 123 -22.24 -10.39 16.49
CA GLY A 123 -22.98 -9.85 17.63
C GLY A 123 -23.16 -10.81 18.80
N LYS A 124 -22.51 -11.98 18.78
CA LYS A 124 -22.48 -12.92 19.91
C LYS A 124 -21.29 -12.65 20.81
N THR A 125 -21.21 -13.41 21.89
CA THR A 125 -20.10 -13.39 22.85
C THR A 125 -19.35 -14.74 22.84
N PHE A 126 -18.12 -14.72 23.35
CA PHE A 126 -17.41 -15.90 23.81
C PHE A 126 -17.99 -16.39 25.15
N PRO A 127 -17.66 -17.61 25.63
CA PRO A 127 -18.26 -18.17 26.84
C PRO A 127 -18.01 -17.36 28.11
N ASN A 128 -16.92 -16.61 28.16
CA ASN A 128 -16.62 -15.68 29.26
C ASN A 128 -17.50 -14.42 29.24
N GLY A 129 -18.38 -14.28 28.24
CA GLY A 129 -19.32 -13.19 28.02
C GLY A 129 -18.73 -11.96 27.33
N ASP A 130 -17.45 -11.99 26.95
CA ASP A 130 -16.84 -10.94 26.14
C ASP A 130 -17.18 -11.07 24.67
N THR A 131 -17.14 -9.95 23.95
CA THR A 131 -17.22 -9.96 22.48
C THR A 131 -15.85 -10.16 21.84
N TRP A 132 -14.81 -10.33 22.65
CA TRP A 132 -13.44 -10.59 22.22
C TRP A 132 -12.82 -11.75 23.01
N LYS A 133 -11.74 -12.29 22.46
CA LYS A 133 -10.88 -13.31 23.08
C LYS A 133 -9.43 -12.94 22.77
N CYS A 134 -8.54 -13.01 23.76
CA CYS A 134 -7.11 -12.85 23.53
C CYS A 134 -6.47 -14.16 23.08
N LEU A 135 -5.67 -14.13 22.01
CA LEU A 135 -5.00 -15.30 21.45
C LEU A 135 -3.57 -15.46 21.99
N THR A 136 -2.90 -14.35 22.33
CA THR A 136 -1.48 -14.33 22.70
C THR A 136 -1.24 -13.98 24.16
N CYS A 137 -2.28 -13.59 24.91
CA CYS A 137 -2.16 -13.32 26.34
C CYS A 137 -1.75 -14.60 27.09
N GLY A 138 -0.66 -14.51 27.85
CA GLY A 138 -0.10 -15.67 28.55
C GLY A 138 0.70 -16.64 27.67
N VAL A 139 0.89 -16.31 26.39
CA VAL A 139 1.72 -17.09 25.46
C VAL A 139 3.12 -16.47 25.38
N PRO A 140 4.21 -17.19 25.67
CA PRO A 140 5.56 -16.66 25.52
C PRO A 140 5.88 -16.32 24.05
N HIS A 141 6.35 -15.11 23.79
CA HIS A 141 6.84 -14.67 22.49
C HIS A 141 7.79 -13.48 22.65
N GLU A 142 8.63 -13.23 21.63
CA GLU A 142 9.45 -12.01 21.58
C GLU A 142 8.55 -10.78 21.47
N GLU A 143 8.91 -9.70 22.17
CA GLU A 143 8.22 -8.41 22.06
C GLU A 143 8.24 -7.88 20.62
N GLY A 144 7.20 -7.10 20.26
CA GLY A 144 7.07 -6.44 18.98
C GLY A 144 5.69 -6.64 18.37
N MET A 145 5.41 -5.89 17.31
CA MET A 145 4.05 -5.73 16.77
C MET A 145 3.54 -6.96 16.01
N PHE A 146 2.23 -7.19 16.06
CA PHE A 146 1.50 -8.25 15.36
C PHE A 146 0.90 -7.79 14.02
N ASP A 147 1.05 -6.52 13.64
CA ASP A 147 0.74 -5.84 12.38
C ASP A 147 0.05 -6.69 11.28
N ASN A 148 -1.07 -6.20 10.75
CA ASN A 148 -1.77 -6.77 9.59
C ASN A 148 -2.19 -8.25 9.72
N PRO A 149 -3.00 -8.62 10.73
CA PRO A 149 -3.34 -10.01 10.93
C PRO A 149 -4.20 -10.59 9.79
N GLN A 150 -3.78 -11.72 9.24
CA GLN A 150 -4.35 -12.39 8.06
C GLN A 150 -4.53 -13.89 8.33
N ALA A 151 -5.77 -14.38 8.23
CA ALA A 151 -6.10 -15.77 8.54
C ALA A 151 -5.70 -16.73 7.42
N PHE A 152 -5.19 -17.89 7.82
CA PHE A 152 -5.09 -19.06 6.94
C PHE A 152 -6.48 -19.71 6.78
N LEU A 153 -6.73 -20.38 5.64
CA LEU A 153 -8.02 -21.07 5.41
C LEU A 153 -8.27 -22.24 6.37
N ASP A 154 -7.21 -22.77 6.99
CA ASP A 154 -7.33 -23.88 7.95
C ASP A 154 -7.99 -23.49 9.28
N GLY A 155 -8.18 -22.19 9.54
CA GLY A 155 -8.79 -21.67 10.77
C GLY A 155 -7.93 -21.79 12.04
N LYS A 156 -6.74 -22.37 11.93
CA LYS A 156 -5.84 -22.70 13.04
C LYS A 156 -4.68 -21.71 13.15
N ARG A 157 -4.36 -21.05 12.04
CA ARG A 157 -3.23 -20.14 11.94
C ARG A 157 -3.64 -18.74 11.50
N VAL A 158 -2.90 -17.75 11.98
CA VAL A 158 -3.00 -16.36 11.55
C VAL A 158 -1.60 -15.78 11.41
N LEU A 159 -1.30 -15.24 10.22
CA LEU A 159 -0.12 -14.41 9.99
C LEU A 159 -0.36 -13.08 10.69
N ALA A 160 0.58 -12.63 11.51
CA ALA A 160 0.48 -11.40 12.28
C ALA A 160 1.89 -10.81 12.47
N GLY A 161 2.19 -9.76 11.70
CA GLY A 161 3.49 -9.11 11.65
C GLY A 161 4.54 -10.09 11.14
N LEU A 162 5.63 -10.23 11.89
CA LEU A 162 6.72 -11.17 11.59
C LEU A 162 6.49 -12.55 12.20
N ARG A 163 5.24 -12.93 12.46
CA ARG A 163 4.90 -14.14 13.22
C ARG A 163 3.69 -14.85 12.65
N ILE A 164 3.61 -16.16 12.90
CA ILE A 164 2.41 -16.96 12.71
C ILE A 164 1.97 -17.45 14.08
N VAL A 165 0.76 -17.05 14.49
CA VAL A 165 0.10 -17.58 15.69
C VAL A 165 -0.67 -18.83 15.28
N ASP A 166 -0.36 -19.95 15.93
CA ASP A 166 -0.85 -21.29 15.58
C ASP A 166 -1.45 -21.97 16.81
N CYS A 167 -2.71 -22.41 16.71
CA CYS A 167 -3.40 -23.13 17.78
C CYS A 167 -3.39 -24.66 17.64
N GLY A 168 -2.43 -25.17 16.86
CA GLY A 168 -2.17 -26.58 16.66
C GLY A 168 -3.36 -27.29 16.03
N LYS A 169 -4.01 -28.17 16.78
CA LYS A 169 -5.15 -28.96 16.28
C LYS A 169 -6.49 -28.25 16.38
N TYR A 170 -6.56 -27.09 17.04
CA TYR A 170 -7.80 -26.37 17.31
C TYR A 170 -7.92 -25.11 16.46
N ASP A 171 -9.13 -24.74 16.08
CA ASP A 171 -9.38 -23.45 15.44
C ASP A 171 -9.12 -22.31 16.42
N LEU A 172 -8.59 -21.18 15.93
CA LEU A 172 -8.33 -19.98 16.73
C LEU A 172 -9.59 -19.46 17.44
N THR A 173 -10.74 -19.67 16.80
CA THR A 173 -12.08 -19.28 17.30
C THR A 173 -12.60 -20.20 18.42
N SER A 174 -11.99 -21.38 18.60
CA SER A 174 -12.42 -22.38 19.58
C SER A 174 -12.03 -22.01 21.00
N ASN A 175 -12.83 -22.43 21.99
CA ASN A 175 -12.46 -22.31 23.40
C ASN A 175 -11.32 -23.24 23.81
N LYS A 176 -11.02 -24.26 22.98
CA LYS A 176 -9.87 -25.16 23.19
C LYS A 176 -8.54 -24.54 22.77
N CYS A 177 -8.59 -23.43 22.05
CA CYS A 177 -7.41 -22.66 21.72
C CYS A 177 -7.04 -21.79 22.93
N THR A 178 -6.19 -22.32 23.80
CA THR A 178 -5.72 -21.73 25.06
C THR A 178 -4.22 -21.46 25.00
N PRO A 179 -3.65 -20.68 25.94
CA PRO A 179 -2.22 -20.38 25.93
C PRO A 179 -1.31 -21.63 25.91
N GLU A 180 -1.73 -22.74 26.49
CA GLU A 180 -0.99 -24.01 26.51
C GLU A 180 -0.95 -24.72 25.15
N THR A 181 -1.84 -24.33 24.23
CA THR A 181 -1.96 -24.92 22.88
C THR A 181 -1.56 -23.97 21.77
N THR A 182 -1.47 -22.67 22.09
CA THR A 182 -1.05 -21.63 21.17
C THR A 182 0.46 -21.53 21.12
N ASN A 183 1.01 -21.48 19.91
CA ASN A 183 2.41 -21.20 19.65
C ASN A 183 2.52 -19.95 18.78
N VAL A 184 3.59 -19.18 18.97
CA VAL A 184 3.90 -18.01 18.15
C VAL A 184 5.24 -18.27 17.45
N TYR A 185 5.18 -18.53 16.15
CA TYR A 185 6.36 -18.87 15.36
C TYR A 185 6.86 -17.65 14.58
N PRO A 186 8.12 -17.23 14.71
CA PRO A 186 8.66 -16.14 13.93
C PRO A 186 8.85 -16.52 12.46
N LEU A 187 8.87 -15.52 11.59
CA LEU A 187 9.20 -15.62 10.17
C LEU A 187 10.64 -15.21 9.94
N ARG A 188 11.32 -15.90 9.01
CA ARG A 188 12.73 -15.64 8.73
C ARG A 188 13.09 -15.82 7.27
N VAL A 189 13.82 -14.85 6.71
CA VAL A 189 14.53 -14.97 5.43
C VAL A 189 16.02 -14.97 5.71
N ASN A 190 16.81 -15.83 5.05
CA ASN A 190 18.27 -15.77 5.16
C ASN A 190 18.79 -14.41 4.65
N ALA A 191 19.57 -13.70 5.45
CA ALA A 191 20.28 -12.49 5.00
C ALA A 191 21.73 -12.77 4.61
N SER A 192 22.39 -13.74 5.25
CA SER A 192 23.78 -14.11 4.95
C SER A 192 23.86 -15.38 4.10
N PRO A 193 24.94 -15.57 3.32
CA PRO A 193 25.10 -16.76 2.46
C PRO A 193 25.12 -18.07 3.24
N ASP A 194 25.67 -18.07 4.45
CA ASP A 194 25.75 -19.23 5.33
C ASP A 194 24.47 -19.44 6.16
N GLY A 195 23.50 -18.53 6.07
CA GLY A 195 22.25 -18.57 6.82
C GLY A 195 22.37 -18.24 8.32
N SER A 196 23.51 -17.72 8.77
CA SER A 196 23.70 -17.24 10.15
C SER A 196 22.91 -15.93 10.44
N GLY A 197 22.89 -15.51 11.71
CA GLY A 197 22.27 -14.26 12.14
C GLY A 197 20.73 -14.22 12.10
N ARG A 198 20.14 -13.05 12.40
CA ARG A 198 18.70 -12.84 12.58
C ARG A 198 17.86 -12.94 11.29
N GLY A 199 18.51 -12.95 10.13
CA GLY A 199 17.84 -12.90 8.84
C GLY A 199 17.60 -11.48 8.34
N LEU A 200 16.90 -11.36 7.21
CA LEU A 200 16.58 -10.08 6.56
C LEU A 200 15.50 -9.35 7.35
N ASP A 201 15.61 -8.02 7.45
CA ASP A 201 14.55 -7.17 7.99
C ASP A 201 13.45 -7.00 6.94
N ILE A 202 12.33 -7.70 7.16
CA ILE A 202 11.19 -7.74 6.23
C ILE A 202 9.98 -7.03 6.85
N ARG A 203 9.08 -6.54 6.00
CA ARG A 203 7.87 -5.81 6.40
C ARG A 203 6.74 -5.99 5.39
N GLU A 204 5.56 -5.45 5.70
CA GLU A 204 4.40 -5.42 4.80
C GLU A 204 3.98 -6.81 4.28
N LEU A 205 3.92 -7.80 5.17
CA LEU A 205 3.66 -9.18 4.77
C LEU A 205 2.23 -9.36 4.28
N ARG A 206 2.05 -10.12 3.20
CA ARG A 206 0.76 -10.42 2.58
C ARG A 206 0.68 -11.93 2.34
N LEU A 207 -0.34 -12.58 2.92
CA LEU A 207 -0.56 -14.02 2.76
C LEU A 207 -1.23 -14.29 1.41
N ASN A 208 -0.64 -15.18 0.59
CA ASN A 208 -1.27 -15.62 -0.65
C ASN A 208 -2.52 -16.49 -0.33
N PRO A 209 -3.62 -16.36 -1.10
CA PRO A 209 -4.82 -17.21 -0.91
C PRO A 209 -4.56 -18.72 -0.97
N ASP A 210 -3.45 -19.18 -1.55
CA ASP A 210 -3.07 -20.59 -1.55
C ASP A 210 -2.54 -21.09 -0.19
N ASN A 211 -2.34 -20.22 0.80
CA ASN A 211 -1.80 -20.47 2.14
C ASN A 211 -0.38 -21.06 2.19
N VAL A 212 0.33 -21.06 1.07
CA VAL A 212 1.66 -21.63 0.90
C VAL A 212 2.68 -20.53 0.63
N HIS A 213 2.27 -19.46 -0.04
CA HIS A 213 3.15 -18.36 -0.40
C HIS A 213 2.90 -17.08 0.39
N LEU A 214 3.94 -16.25 0.46
CA LEU A 214 3.93 -14.98 1.15
C LEU A 214 4.63 -13.91 0.29
N GLY A 215 3.96 -12.77 0.13
CA GLY A 215 4.55 -11.56 -0.42
C GLY A 215 5.03 -10.66 0.71
N PHE A 216 6.17 -9.99 0.55
CA PHE A 216 6.69 -9.07 1.57
C PHE A 216 7.54 -7.97 0.94
N ASN A 217 7.90 -6.97 1.73
CA ASN A 217 8.85 -5.95 1.37
C ASN A 217 10.12 -6.03 2.22
N ALA A 218 11.22 -5.56 1.66
CA ALA A 218 12.42 -5.23 2.43
C ALA A 218 13.00 -3.91 1.94
N PHE A 219 13.56 -3.15 2.88
CA PHE A 219 14.31 -1.94 2.56
C PHE A 219 15.71 -2.29 2.04
N ALA A 220 16.23 -1.44 1.17
CA ALA A 220 17.62 -1.43 0.76
C ALA A 220 18.13 0.00 0.72
N ILE A 221 19.40 0.22 1.05
CA ILE A 221 20.05 1.51 0.84
C ILE A 221 20.93 1.35 -0.39
N ILE A 222 20.60 2.10 -1.45
CA ILE A 222 21.31 2.05 -2.74
C ILE A 222 21.69 3.49 -3.07
N ASN A 223 22.99 3.74 -3.30
CA ASN A 223 23.54 5.08 -3.56
C ASN A 223 23.10 6.13 -2.53
N GLY A 224 23.04 5.75 -1.24
CA GLY A 224 22.62 6.64 -0.15
C GLY A 224 21.13 6.95 -0.08
N LYS A 225 20.31 6.37 -0.97
CA LYS A 225 18.85 6.52 -1.00
C LYS A 225 18.17 5.29 -0.41
N LEU A 226 17.13 5.51 0.40
CA LEU A 226 16.26 4.44 0.85
C LEU A 226 15.40 3.96 -0.33
N ASN A 227 15.48 2.67 -0.60
CA ASN A 227 14.68 1.97 -1.58
C ASN A 227 13.87 0.87 -0.90
N GLN A 228 12.76 0.49 -1.52
CA GLN A 228 11.93 -0.62 -1.07
C GLN A 228 11.62 -1.52 -2.25
N HIS A 229 11.70 -2.84 -2.02
CA HIS A 229 11.44 -3.84 -3.03
C HIS A 229 10.39 -4.84 -2.54
N GLY A 230 9.50 -5.25 -3.43
CA GLY A 230 8.59 -6.38 -3.20
C GLY A 230 9.25 -7.73 -3.51
N TYR A 231 8.89 -8.74 -2.73
CA TYR A 231 9.37 -10.11 -2.84
C TYR A 231 8.21 -11.10 -2.78
N PHE A 232 8.40 -12.25 -3.43
CA PHE A 232 7.53 -13.42 -3.36
C PHE A 232 8.32 -14.61 -2.82
N SER A 233 7.71 -15.42 -1.98
CA SER A 233 8.38 -16.55 -1.32
C SER A 233 7.41 -17.65 -0.93
N ARG A 234 7.97 -18.82 -0.61
CA ARG A 234 7.24 -19.96 -0.04
C ARG A 234 7.46 -20.05 1.47
N LEU A 235 6.39 -20.30 2.21
CA LEU A 235 6.44 -20.62 3.64
C LEU A 235 6.90 -22.08 3.85
N SER A 236 7.91 -22.27 4.70
CA SER A 236 8.38 -23.59 5.11
C SER A 236 8.55 -23.66 6.62
N PHE A 237 7.79 -24.52 7.30
CA PHE A 237 7.95 -24.70 8.74
C PHE A 237 9.22 -25.47 9.06
N ASN A 238 10.04 -24.91 9.95
CA ASN A 238 11.27 -25.51 10.45
C ASN A 238 11.14 -25.71 11.97
N PRO A 239 10.86 -26.95 12.42
CA PRO A 239 10.63 -27.21 13.85
C PRO A 239 11.90 -27.21 14.68
N SER A 240 13.09 -27.31 14.07
CA SER A 240 14.36 -27.46 14.80
C SER A 240 15.53 -26.92 13.96
N PRO A 241 15.60 -25.60 13.75
CA PRO A 241 16.68 -25.02 12.95
C PRO A 241 18.04 -25.19 13.65
N THR A 242 19.04 -25.62 12.89
CA THR A 242 20.43 -25.78 13.37
C THR A 242 21.31 -24.56 13.14
N ASN A 243 20.82 -23.58 12.34
CA ASN A 243 21.49 -22.31 12.08
C ASN A 243 20.48 -21.18 11.91
N GLY A 244 20.94 -19.94 12.01
CA GLY A 244 20.13 -18.72 11.94
C GLY A 244 19.36 -18.48 13.22
N LEU A 245 19.27 -17.23 13.65
CA LEU A 245 18.52 -16.84 14.83
C LEU A 245 17.07 -16.49 14.45
N PRO A 246 16.07 -16.89 15.26
CA PRO A 246 16.20 -17.67 16.51
C PRO A 246 16.37 -19.18 16.25
N LEU A 247 17.12 -19.89 17.10
CA LEU A 247 17.33 -21.35 17.02
C LEU A 247 16.14 -22.18 17.55
N GLY A 248 14.93 -21.60 17.59
CA GLY A 248 13.69 -22.25 17.96
C GLY A 248 12.79 -22.53 16.74
N PRO A 249 11.70 -23.29 16.91
CA PRO A 249 10.72 -23.53 15.86
C PRO A 249 10.28 -22.21 15.19
N ARG A 250 10.28 -22.18 13.85
CA ARG A 250 9.99 -20.98 13.07
C ARG A 250 9.51 -21.33 11.67
N TYR A 251 9.05 -20.33 10.92
CA TYR A 251 8.81 -20.45 9.49
C TYR A 251 9.94 -19.77 8.72
N ASP A 252 10.66 -20.55 7.90
CA ASP A 252 11.62 -20.01 6.95
C ASP A 252 10.89 -19.65 5.64
N LEU A 253 11.21 -18.48 5.08
CA LEU A 253 10.79 -18.05 3.75
C LEU A 253 11.85 -18.49 2.74
N ILE A 254 11.49 -19.45 1.90
CA ILE A 254 12.37 -20.08 0.92
C ILE A 254 11.93 -19.74 -0.51
N ASN A 255 12.77 -20.04 -1.50
CA ASN A 255 12.53 -19.76 -2.92
C ASN A 255 12.13 -18.30 -3.15
N VAL A 256 12.88 -17.40 -2.51
CA VAL A 256 12.59 -15.97 -2.51
C VAL A 256 12.95 -15.39 -3.87
N THR A 257 12.02 -14.65 -4.46
CA THR A 257 12.22 -13.90 -5.71
C THR A 257 11.93 -12.43 -5.46
N ARG A 258 12.87 -11.56 -5.83
CA ARG A 258 12.61 -10.11 -5.91
C ARG A 258 11.72 -9.86 -7.12
N LEU A 259 10.62 -9.15 -6.92
CA LEU A 259 9.63 -8.85 -7.96
C LEU A 259 10.08 -7.65 -8.83
N SER A 260 11.33 -7.69 -9.26
CA SER A 260 11.94 -6.78 -10.22
C SER A 260 13.17 -7.47 -10.83
N ASN A 261 13.54 -7.05 -12.03
CA ASN A 261 14.77 -7.50 -12.70
C ASN A 261 15.31 -6.32 -13.51
N LEU A 262 16.61 -6.02 -13.38
CA LEU A 262 17.23 -4.89 -14.09
C LEU A 262 17.29 -5.06 -15.61
N ALA A 263 17.08 -6.29 -16.12
CA ALA A 263 16.91 -6.54 -17.55
C ALA A 263 15.52 -6.16 -18.08
N ASN A 264 14.55 -5.92 -17.18
CA ASN A 264 13.23 -5.44 -17.58
C ASN A 264 13.27 -3.94 -17.88
N PRO A 265 12.44 -3.45 -18.82
CA PRO A 265 12.34 -2.02 -19.10
C PRO A 265 12.04 -1.19 -17.84
N ALA A 266 12.78 -0.10 -17.66
CA ALA A 266 12.52 0.87 -16.60
C ALA A 266 11.34 1.79 -16.99
N PRO A 267 10.64 2.41 -16.02
CA PRO A 267 9.50 3.28 -16.32
C PRO A 267 9.92 4.56 -17.07
N VAL A 268 11.16 4.99 -16.90
CA VAL A 268 11.78 6.13 -17.60
C VAL A 268 13.17 5.70 -18.06
N GLU A 269 13.43 5.83 -19.36
CA GLU A 269 14.71 5.53 -19.99
C GLU A 269 15.14 6.68 -20.90
N VAL A 270 16.43 6.72 -21.24
CA VAL A 270 16.98 7.68 -22.20
C VAL A 270 17.60 6.96 -23.40
N GLU A 271 17.28 7.44 -24.61
CA GLU A 271 17.86 6.98 -25.86
C GLU A 271 18.39 8.19 -26.65
N GLY A 272 19.69 8.45 -26.54
CA GLY A 272 20.30 9.66 -27.11
C GLY A 272 19.75 10.92 -26.44
N ASP A 273 19.07 11.76 -27.22
CA ASP A 273 18.42 12.99 -26.76
C ASP A 273 16.92 12.82 -26.47
N LYS A 274 16.44 11.58 -26.29
CA LYS A 274 15.03 11.27 -26.06
C LYS A 274 14.79 10.64 -24.70
N ILE A 275 13.66 10.97 -24.09
CA ILE A 275 13.10 10.21 -22.97
C ILE A 275 12.06 9.23 -23.52
N ILE A 276 12.13 7.99 -23.05
CA ILE A 276 11.15 6.93 -23.30
C ILE A 276 10.40 6.65 -22.00
N LEU A 277 9.06 6.66 -22.06
CA LEU A 277 8.20 6.31 -20.94
C LEU A 277 7.56 4.94 -21.18
N THR A 278 7.89 3.98 -20.31
CA THR A 278 7.36 2.61 -20.40
C THR A 278 6.22 2.44 -19.39
N ARG A 279 4.99 2.73 -19.82
CA ARG A 279 3.80 2.75 -18.95
C ARG A 279 3.43 1.40 -18.32
N ASN A 280 3.90 0.30 -18.89
CA ASN A 280 3.67 -1.06 -18.40
C ASN A 280 4.89 -1.64 -17.65
N ALA A 281 5.93 -0.84 -17.39
CA ALA A 281 7.10 -1.29 -16.63
C ALA A 281 6.69 -1.87 -15.27
N ILE A 282 7.32 -2.97 -14.88
CA ILE A 282 7.04 -3.65 -13.61
C ILE A 282 7.96 -3.07 -12.55
N THR A 283 7.41 -2.23 -11.67
CA THR A 283 8.18 -1.52 -10.63
C THR A 283 7.58 -1.75 -9.25
N VAL A 284 7.54 -3.03 -8.83
CA VAL A 284 6.98 -3.45 -7.54
C VAL A 284 7.78 -2.85 -6.37
N GLY A 285 7.43 -1.61 -6.01
CA GLY A 285 8.03 -0.86 -4.91
C GLY A 285 7.47 -1.36 -3.59
N GLU A 286 6.22 -1.03 -3.29
CA GLU A 286 5.52 -1.54 -2.12
C GLU A 286 4.50 -2.62 -2.53
N PHE A 287 4.67 -3.81 -1.96
CA PHE A 287 3.79 -4.95 -2.18
C PHE A 287 2.54 -4.79 -1.33
N ARG A 288 1.35 -4.83 -1.94
CA ARG A 288 0.10 -4.50 -1.26
C ARG A 288 -0.92 -5.63 -1.19
N GLY A 289 -0.73 -6.73 -1.94
CA GLY A 289 -1.58 -7.91 -1.80
C GLY A 289 -1.50 -8.85 -2.99
N PHE A 290 -2.47 -9.76 -3.05
CA PHE A 290 -2.65 -10.66 -4.19
C PHE A 290 -4.06 -10.54 -4.74
N SER A 291 -4.25 -10.91 -6.02
CA SER A 291 -5.58 -11.20 -6.57
C SER A 291 -6.29 -12.30 -5.76
N GLY A 292 -7.61 -12.42 -5.93
CA GLY A 292 -8.42 -13.41 -5.20
C GLY A 292 -7.98 -14.86 -5.42
N ASP A 293 -7.40 -15.16 -6.59
CA ASP A 293 -6.83 -16.46 -6.97
C ASP A 293 -5.29 -16.54 -6.78
N GLY A 294 -4.68 -15.49 -6.24
CA GLY A 294 -3.26 -15.46 -5.89
C GLY A 294 -2.30 -15.18 -7.05
N LYS A 295 -2.78 -15.19 -8.30
CA LYS A 295 -1.92 -15.17 -9.50
C LYS A 295 -1.29 -13.81 -9.79
N GLU A 296 -1.91 -12.72 -9.36
CA GLU A 296 -1.37 -11.38 -9.54
C GLU A 296 -0.84 -10.83 -8.22
N ALA A 297 0.35 -10.23 -8.25
CA ALA A 297 0.85 -9.37 -7.20
C ALA A 297 0.24 -7.98 -7.37
N ALA A 298 -0.40 -7.45 -6.33
CA ALA A 298 -0.87 -6.07 -6.28
C ALA A 298 0.15 -5.18 -5.58
N TRP A 299 0.43 -3.99 -6.12
CA TRP A 299 1.52 -3.14 -5.66
C TRP A 299 1.30 -1.67 -6.00
N ILE A 300 2.07 -0.80 -5.33
CA ILE A 300 2.27 0.60 -5.70
C ILE A 300 3.75 0.83 -6.00
N GLY A 301 4.05 1.74 -6.93
CA GLY A 301 5.42 1.96 -7.41
C GLY A 301 5.53 3.26 -8.19
N TYR A 302 6.35 3.27 -9.24
CA TYR A 302 6.54 4.48 -10.03
C TYR A 302 5.22 4.92 -10.69
N PRO A 303 4.84 6.19 -10.61
CA PRO A 303 3.49 6.61 -10.93
C PRO A 303 3.23 6.63 -12.43
N ALA A 304 1.99 6.38 -12.84
CA ALA A 304 1.60 6.49 -14.25
C ALA A 304 1.33 7.94 -14.68
N GLU A 305 0.95 8.81 -13.74
CA GLU A 305 0.74 10.25 -13.97
C GLU A 305 1.41 11.02 -12.85
N SER A 306 1.87 12.25 -13.12
CA SER A 306 2.69 12.97 -12.16
C SER A 306 1.99 13.17 -10.81
N SER A 307 2.74 12.93 -9.73
CA SER A 307 2.33 13.04 -8.33
C SER A 307 1.20 12.12 -7.88
N ASN A 308 0.72 11.24 -8.76
CA ASN A 308 -0.38 10.34 -8.46
C ASN A 308 0.15 8.98 -8.01
N VAL A 309 -0.31 8.44 -6.88
CA VAL A 309 0.08 7.07 -6.49
C VAL A 309 -1.01 6.12 -6.89
N ASP A 310 -0.69 5.22 -7.82
CA ASP A 310 -1.60 4.24 -8.40
C ASP A 310 -1.30 2.83 -7.91
N ALA A 311 -2.35 2.01 -7.79
CA ALA A 311 -2.24 0.58 -7.61
C ALA A 311 -2.17 -0.12 -8.97
N PHE A 312 -1.33 -1.14 -9.04
CA PHE A 312 -1.12 -2.00 -10.20
C PHE A 312 -1.27 -3.46 -9.79
N ALA A 313 -1.49 -4.33 -10.77
CA ALA A 313 -1.46 -5.77 -10.62
C ALA A 313 -0.56 -6.39 -11.71
N THR A 314 0.35 -7.26 -11.32
CA THR A 314 1.24 -8.00 -12.23
C THR A 314 1.07 -9.49 -12.06
N ASP A 315 0.78 -10.21 -13.14
CA ASP A 315 0.69 -11.68 -13.14
C ASP A 315 2.07 -12.30 -12.84
N LEU A 316 2.13 -13.16 -11.82
CA LEU A 316 3.37 -13.76 -11.32
C LEU A 316 4.01 -14.73 -12.32
N SER A 317 3.24 -15.28 -13.27
CA SER A 317 3.75 -16.26 -14.24
C SER A 317 4.21 -15.61 -15.55
N THR A 318 3.54 -14.55 -15.99
CA THR A 318 3.71 -13.95 -17.31
C THR A 318 4.32 -12.56 -17.28
N GLY A 319 4.23 -11.84 -16.15
CA GLY A 319 4.67 -10.45 -16.05
C GLY A 319 3.71 -9.45 -16.69
N VAL A 320 2.52 -9.89 -17.13
CA VAL A 320 1.50 -8.98 -17.64
C VAL A 320 1.07 -8.04 -16.52
N ASN A 321 1.27 -6.74 -16.75
CA ASN A 321 0.99 -5.67 -15.80
C ASN A 321 -0.25 -4.87 -16.22
N ARG A 322 -1.09 -4.48 -15.24
CA ARG A 322 -2.25 -3.62 -15.46
C ARG A 322 -2.41 -2.62 -14.32
N ARG A 323 -2.80 -1.39 -14.67
CA ARG A 323 -3.17 -0.33 -13.72
C ARG A 323 -4.58 -0.59 -13.19
N LEU A 324 -4.76 -0.50 -11.87
CA LEU A 324 -6.04 -0.74 -11.16
C LEU A 324 -6.75 0.55 -10.79
N THR A 325 -5.99 1.55 -10.35
CA THR A 325 -6.53 2.87 -10.00
C THR A 325 -6.00 3.91 -10.96
N MET A 326 -6.82 4.91 -11.24
CA MET A 326 -6.41 6.08 -11.97
C MET A 326 -7.03 7.36 -11.42
N HIS A 327 -7.90 7.34 -10.41
CA HIS A 327 -8.32 8.59 -9.75
C HIS A 327 -7.06 9.34 -9.26
N PRO A 328 -6.93 10.66 -9.49
CA PRO A 328 -5.80 11.42 -8.96
C PRO A 328 -5.94 11.39 -7.43
N GLU A 329 -4.93 10.98 -6.66
CA GLU A 329 -4.81 11.04 -5.18
C GLU A 329 -3.74 10.00 -4.73
N TYR A 330 -3.89 9.38 -3.56
CA TYR A 330 -2.99 8.36 -3.06
C TYR A 330 -3.77 7.11 -2.61
N ILE A 331 -3.47 5.98 -3.24
CA ILE A 331 -3.97 4.66 -2.88
C ILE A 331 -3.00 3.91 -1.97
N ASP A 332 -3.48 3.45 -0.82
CA ASP A 332 -2.80 2.48 0.04
C ASP A 332 -3.65 2.09 1.26
N PRO A 333 -3.98 0.81 1.50
CA PRO A 333 -3.72 -0.40 0.68
C PRO A 333 -4.98 -0.99 0.00
N ILE A 334 -4.85 -2.21 -0.55
CA ILE A 334 -5.84 -2.91 -1.38
C ILE A 334 -6.03 -4.38 -0.94
N ASP A 335 -7.26 -4.89 -1.02
CA ASP A 335 -7.56 -6.32 -0.87
C ASP A 335 -8.58 -6.78 -1.92
N PHE A 336 -8.36 -7.97 -2.46
CA PHE A 336 -9.23 -8.59 -3.46
C PHE A 336 -10.19 -9.57 -2.79
N SER A 337 -11.46 -9.51 -3.19
CA SER A 337 -12.41 -10.55 -2.81
C SER A 337 -11.93 -11.92 -3.32
N ARG A 338 -12.13 -12.99 -2.55
CA ARG A 338 -11.70 -14.34 -2.93
C ARG A 338 -12.29 -14.83 -4.24
N HIS A 339 -13.44 -14.29 -4.65
CA HIS A 339 -14.08 -14.61 -5.93
C HIS A 339 -13.53 -13.80 -7.11
N GLY A 340 -12.54 -12.92 -6.90
CA GLY A 340 -11.89 -12.13 -7.95
C GLY A 340 -12.78 -11.09 -8.62
N ASN A 341 -13.98 -10.80 -8.08
CA ASN A 341 -14.97 -9.94 -8.73
C ASN A 341 -14.96 -8.51 -8.19
N TRP A 342 -14.23 -8.23 -7.11
CA TRP A 342 -14.24 -6.94 -6.42
C TRP A 342 -12.93 -6.72 -5.68
N MET A 343 -12.58 -5.45 -5.53
CA MET A 343 -11.48 -4.92 -4.74
C MET A 343 -12.06 -3.98 -3.67
N ALA A 344 -11.50 -4.04 -2.47
CA ALA A 344 -11.69 -3.02 -1.45
C ALA A 344 -10.36 -2.27 -1.32
N ILE A 345 -10.41 -0.95 -1.37
CA ILE A 345 -9.22 -0.12 -1.34
C ILE A 345 -9.34 0.97 -0.29
N MET A 346 -8.20 1.45 0.22
CA MET A 346 -8.11 2.67 1.01
C MET A 346 -7.43 3.72 0.16
N ASP A 347 -8.13 4.83 -0.10
CA ASP A 347 -7.67 5.87 -0.99
C ASP A 347 -7.98 7.25 -0.39
N THR A 348 -7.13 8.24 -0.60
CA THR A 348 -7.39 9.62 -0.17
C THR A 348 -8.45 10.34 -1.03
N ARG A 349 -8.95 9.70 -2.09
CA ARG A 349 -10.09 10.20 -2.88
C ARG A 349 -11.29 10.53 -2.00
N GLY A 350 -11.89 11.68 -2.29
CA GLY A 350 -12.97 12.26 -1.49
C GLY A 350 -12.51 13.15 -0.32
N THR A 351 -11.20 13.24 -0.05
CA THR A 351 -10.65 14.23 0.92
C THR A 351 -9.95 15.41 0.25
N ASN A 352 -9.68 15.31 -1.06
CA ASN A 352 -8.95 16.30 -1.85
C ASN A 352 -7.53 16.59 -1.33
N ARG A 353 -6.95 15.65 -0.56
CA ARG A 353 -5.67 15.83 0.13
C ARG A 353 -4.51 16.05 -0.83
N ASN A 354 -4.47 15.32 -1.94
CA ASN A 354 -3.40 15.39 -2.93
C ASN A 354 -3.81 16.09 -4.23
N MET A 355 -5.08 16.51 -4.39
CA MET A 355 -5.57 17.15 -5.62
C MET A 355 -4.76 18.36 -6.10
N PHE A 356 -4.14 19.12 -5.18
CA PHE A 356 -3.27 20.25 -5.57
C PHE A 356 -1.99 19.80 -6.29
N LEU A 357 -1.54 18.56 -6.09
CA LEU A 357 -0.36 17.96 -6.74
C LEU A 357 -0.75 17.15 -7.98
N SER A 358 -1.69 16.21 -7.81
CA SER A 358 -2.02 15.17 -8.81
C SER A 358 -3.30 15.42 -9.60
N GLY A 359 -4.07 16.46 -9.27
CA GLY A 359 -5.39 16.70 -9.86
C GLY A 359 -5.36 16.93 -11.38
N MET A 360 -4.33 17.60 -11.89
CA MET A 360 -4.16 17.80 -13.34
C MET A 360 -3.75 16.48 -14.00
N ARG A 361 -4.66 15.91 -14.80
CA ARG A 361 -4.52 14.59 -15.42
C ARG A 361 -3.50 14.57 -16.57
N TYR A 362 -3.02 13.40 -16.95
CA TYR A 362 -2.19 13.18 -18.14
C TYR A 362 -0.84 13.92 -18.16
N VAL A 363 -0.41 14.51 -17.04
CA VAL A 363 0.94 15.03 -16.89
C VAL A 363 1.90 13.84 -16.78
N PRO A 364 2.92 13.72 -17.65
CA PRO A 364 3.87 12.63 -17.56
C PRO A 364 4.65 12.72 -16.24
N PRO A 365 4.97 11.59 -15.60
CA PRO A 365 5.55 11.52 -14.24
C PRO A 365 7.03 11.95 -14.16
N LEU A 366 7.48 12.90 -14.98
CA LEU A 366 8.89 13.28 -15.09
C LEU A 366 9.43 13.88 -13.78
N THR A 367 8.65 14.72 -13.11
CA THR A 367 9.05 15.33 -11.83
C THR A 367 9.14 14.29 -10.71
N ASP A 368 8.42 13.17 -10.82
CA ASP A 368 8.40 12.07 -9.84
C ASP A 368 9.72 11.31 -9.73
N LEU A 369 10.65 11.51 -10.67
CA LEU A 369 12.05 11.12 -10.52
C LEU A 369 12.70 11.71 -9.26
N VAL A 370 12.20 12.85 -8.76
CA VAL A 370 12.74 13.54 -7.57
C VAL A 370 11.69 13.90 -6.50
N THR A 371 10.39 13.77 -6.78
CA THR A 371 9.30 14.20 -5.86
C THR A 371 8.59 13.07 -5.12
N THR A 372 8.71 11.81 -5.55
CA THR A 372 7.93 10.67 -5.03
C THR A 372 7.86 10.58 -3.49
N PRO A 373 8.96 10.74 -2.72
CA PRO A 373 8.89 10.67 -1.26
C PRO A 373 7.98 11.74 -0.64
N VAL A 374 7.99 12.96 -1.19
CA VAL A 374 7.16 14.07 -0.67
C VAL A 374 5.72 13.92 -1.12
N THR A 375 5.47 13.63 -2.41
CA THR A 375 4.11 13.46 -2.94
C THR A 375 3.37 12.32 -2.24
N ALA A 376 4.06 11.21 -1.95
CA ALA A 376 3.51 10.12 -1.15
C ALA A 376 3.18 10.57 0.28
N SER A 377 4.06 11.32 0.94
CA SER A 377 3.93 11.66 2.36
C SER A 377 2.77 12.62 2.67
N VAL A 378 2.39 13.46 1.70
CA VAL A 378 1.29 14.45 1.83
C VAL A 378 -0.01 13.81 2.28
N ARG A 379 -0.26 12.53 1.97
CA ARG A 379 -1.47 11.78 2.35
C ARG A 379 -1.77 11.71 3.86
N ASN A 380 -0.80 12.08 4.70
CA ASN A 380 -0.87 11.99 6.15
C ASN A 380 -0.58 13.36 6.81
N ASN A 381 -0.97 13.46 8.07
CA ASN A 381 -0.50 14.45 9.02
C ASN A 381 -0.28 13.76 10.38
N GLY A 382 0.94 13.30 10.64
CA GLY A 382 1.22 12.46 11.80
C GLY A 382 0.40 11.16 11.74
N ARG A 383 -0.39 10.90 12.79
CA ARG A 383 -1.32 9.75 12.84
C ARG A 383 -2.60 9.97 12.02
N ARG A 384 -2.91 11.17 11.55
CA ARG A 384 -4.09 11.36 10.69
C ARG A 384 -3.78 10.86 9.29
N ARG A 385 -4.41 9.77 8.84
CA ARG A 385 -4.29 9.27 7.46
C ARG A 385 -5.57 9.57 6.68
N PHE A 386 -5.52 10.33 5.60
CA PHE A 386 -6.75 10.84 4.97
C PHE A 386 -7.51 9.80 4.12
N PHE A 387 -7.36 8.50 4.41
CA PHE A 387 -7.96 7.44 3.61
C PHE A 387 -9.46 7.27 3.83
N ARG A 388 -10.14 6.86 2.75
CA ARG A 388 -11.52 6.40 2.72
C ARG A 388 -11.59 5.00 2.10
N PRO A 389 -12.41 4.09 2.64
CA PRO A 389 -12.64 2.78 2.05
C PRO A 389 -13.53 2.91 0.80
N ILE A 390 -13.04 2.43 -0.34
CA ILE A 390 -13.72 2.46 -1.64
C ILE A 390 -13.88 1.02 -2.16
N LEU A 391 -15.06 0.71 -2.70
CA LEU A 391 -15.38 -0.52 -3.38
C LEU A 391 -15.21 -0.35 -4.89
N LEU A 392 -14.35 -1.17 -5.49
CA LEU A 392 -14.11 -1.23 -6.93
C LEU A 392 -14.43 -2.62 -7.48
N ASP A 393 -14.90 -2.69 -8.71
CA ASP A 393 -14.99 -3.93 -9.47
C ASP A 393 -13.59 -4.41 -9.93
N PRO A 394 -13.43 -5.56 -10.61
CA PRO A 394 -12.11 -6.13 -10.83
C PRO A 394 -11.32 -5.44 -11.94
N TYR A 395 -11.99 -4.61 -12.75
CA TYR A 395 -11.38 -3.82 -13.82
C TYR A 395 -10.83 -2.49 -13.30
N GLY A 396 -11.18 -2.11 -12.07
CA GLY A 396 -10.69 -0.89 -11.44
C GLY A 396 -11.30 0.37 -12.03
N ASP A 397 -10.61 1.49 -11.81
CA ASP A 397 -11.02 2.79 -12.29
C ASP A 397 -11.04 2.83 -13.83
N ARG A 398 -12.12 3.34 -14.42
CA ARG A 398 -12.24 3.50 -15.88
C ARG A 398 -13.31 4.50 -16.25
N GLY A 399 -13.03 5.35 -17.25
CA GLY A 399 -13.99 6.37 -17.68
C GLY A 399 -14.38 7.28 -16.52
N ASP A 400 -15.67 7.32 -16.18
CA ASP A 400 -16.25 8.05 -15.06
C ASP A 400 -16.44 7.21 -13.79
N TYR A 401 -16.06 5.92 -13.81
CA TYR A 401 -16.18 5.03 -12.67
C TYR A 401 -14.91 5.06 -11.81
N PHE A 402 -15.09 5.53 -10.57
CA PHE A 402 -14.05 5.60 -9.53
C PHE A 402 -14.46 4.89 -8.24
N GLY A 403 -15.38 3.92 -8.35
CA GLY A 403 -15.86 3.11 -7.24
C GLY A 403 -16.93 3.77 -6.37
N GLN A 404 -17.30 3.06 -5.31
CA GLN A 404 -18.29 3.48 -4.33
C GLN A 404 -17.63 3.63 -2.96
N ARG A 405 -17.84 4.77 -2.29
CA ARG A 405 -17.40 4.95 -0.91
C ARG A 405 -18.19 4.02 0.04
N ILE A 406 -17.47 3.24 0.84
CA ILE A 406 -18.06 2.22 1.73
C ILE A 406 -18.61 2.88 3.01
N ASN A 407 -17.88 3.84 3.57
CA ASN A 407 -18.21 4.48 4.86
C ASN A 407 -19.07 5.74 4.74
N ASP A 408 -19.97 5.82 3.75
CA ASP A 408 -20.66 7.08 3.42
C ASP A 408 -21.93 7.38 4.25
N GLN A 409 -22.23 6.57 5.28
CA GLN A 409 -23.42 6.73 6.12
C GLN A 409 -23.18 7.75 7.26
N GLY A 410 -24.09 8.72 7.41
CA GLY A 410 -24.08 9.67 8.52
C GLY A 410 -24.24 11.13 8.09
N SER A 411 -24.02 12.06 9.02
CA SER A 411 -24.23 13.50 8.79
C SER A 411 -23.09 14.20 8.04
N GLY A 412 -21.91 13.58 7.94
CA GLY A 412 -20.70 14.18 7.37
C GLY A 412 -20.11 15.34 8.21
N LYS A 413 -20.60 15.54 9.44
CA LYS A 413 -20.16 16.63 10.32
C LYS A 413 -18.93 16.20 11.13
N ALA A 414 -17.91 17.05 11.18
CA ALA A 414 -16.71 16.83 11.98
C ALA A 414 -17.05 16.61 13.47
N GLY A 415 -16.55 15.52 14.04
CA GLY A 415 -16.72 15.17 15.45
C GLY A 415 -18.08 14.59 15.82
N SER A 416 -18.92 14.25 14.83
CA SER A 416 -20.21 13.60 15.08
C SER A 416 -20.07 12.16 15.57
N GLY A 417 -18.96 11.50 15.22
CA GLY A 417 -18.75 10.07 15.46
C GLY A 417 -19.40 9.16 14.42
N ASP A 418 -20.04 9.72 13.38
CA ASP A 418 -20.65 8.95 12.30
C ASP A 418 -19.60 8.20 11.45
N TYR A 419 -20.04 7.32 10.54
CA TYR A 419 -19.12 6.60 9.65
C TYR A 419 -18.49 7.52 8.59
N ASN A 420 -19.21 8.54 8.13
CA ASN A 420 -18.71 9.54 7.19
C ASN A 420 -18.14 10.80 7.87
N ASP A 421 -17.95 10.79 9.20
CA ASP A 421 -17.29 11.87 9.94
C ASP A 421 -15.86 12.09 9.41
N PRO A 422 -15.51 13.31 8.97
CA PRO A 422 -14.18 13.60 8.42
C PRO A 422 -13.03 13.42 9.42
N GLU A 423 -13.34 13.37 10.73
CA GLU A 423 -12.37 13.16 11.80
C GLU A 423 -12.10 11.67 12.09
N TRP A 424 -12.86 10.76 11.49
CA TRP A 424 -12.53 9.33 11.48
C TRP A 424 -11.85 8.97 10.18
N ASN A 425 -10.61 8.49 10.32
CA ASN A 425 -9.65 8.38 9.24
C ASN A 425 -9.36 6.91 8.98
N GLY A 426 -9.58 6.47 7.74
CA GLY A 426 -9.26 5.13 7.31
C GLY A 426 -7.79 4.81 7.54
N ARG A 427 -7.52 3.62 8.04
CA ARG A 427 -6.15 3.14 8.27
C ARG A 427 -5.84 2.00 7.31
N ALA A 428 -4.77 1.26 7.58
CA ALA A 428 -4.29 0.25 6.66
C ALA A 428 -5.20 -0.99 6.61
N ASP A 429 -5.25 -1.57 5.43
CA ASP A 429 -5.64 -2.94 5.07
C ASP A 429 -7.14 -3.25 5.28
N PRO A 430 -8.01 -2.82 4.34
CA PRO A 430 -9.38 -3.32 4.29
C PRO A 430 -9.32 -4.81 3.94
N ARG A 431 -10.22 -5.63 4.46
CA ARG A 431 -10.20 -7.09 4.22
C ARG A 431 -11.57 -7.63 3.90
N TRP A 432 -11.65 -8.43 2.85
CA TRP A 432 -12.85 -9.18 2.51
C TRP A 432 -13.07 -10.36 3.45
N SER A 433 -14.34 -10.64 3.76
CA SER A 433 -14.71 -11.95 4.29
C SER A 433 -14.51 -13.01 3.21
N PHE A 434 -14.21 -14.24 3.62
CA PHE A 434 -13.94 -15.34 2.70
C PHE A 434 -15.14 -15.68 1.80
N ASP A 435 -16.35 -15.37 2.25
CA ASP A 435 -17.60 -15.56 1.49
C ASP A 435 -17.98 -14.40 0.57
N GLY A 436 -17.19 -13.31 0.56
CA GLY A 436 -17.38 -12.14 -0.27
C GLY A 436 -18.59 -11.27 0.07
N THR A 437 -19.18 -11.41 1.26
CA THR A 437 -20.36 -10.65 1.72
C THR A 437 -20.03 -9.47 2.62
N LYS A 438 -18.85 -9.45 3.23
CA LYS A 438 -18.44 -8.41 4.18
C LYS A 438 -17.07 -7.88 3.83
N ILE A 439 -16.84 -6.63 4.23
CA ILE A 439 -15.54 -5.96 4.20
C ILE A 439 -15.32 -5.43 5.62
N VAL A 440 -14.14 -5.63 6.17
CA VAL A 440 -13.74 -4.99 7.42
C VAL A 440 -12.66 -3.96 7.13
N TYR A 441 -12.74 -2.84 7.82
CA TYR A 441 -11.70 -1.83 7.85
C TYR A 441 -11.67 -1.23 9.26
N TRP A 442 -10.63 -0.48 9.56
CA TRP A 442 -10.52 0.21 10.84
C TRP A 442 -10.13 1.67 10.65
N GLU A 443 -10.49 2.47 11.64
CA GLU A 443 -10.31 3.91 11.61
C GLU A 443 -9.71 4.39 12.93
N GLU A 444 -8.89 5.44 12.85
CA GLU A 444 -8.47 6.24 14.00
C GLU A 444 -9.14 7.62 13.92
N GLN A 445 -9.55 8.13 15.07
CA GLN A 445 -9.98 9.51 15.19
C GLN A 445 -8.77 10.45 15.11
N THR A 446 -8.95 11.64 14.53
CA THR A 446 -7.97 12.72 14.66
C THR A 446 -7.77 13.08 16.13
N ILE A 447 -6.52 13.04 16.58
CA ILE A 447 -6.10 13.38 17.95
C ILE A 447 -4.92 14.35 17.91
N SER A 448 -4.64 14.99 19.04
CA SER A 448 -3.45 15.83 19.21
C SER A 448 -2.16 15.06 18.90
N PRO A 449 -1.17 15.65 18.22
CA PRO A 449 -1.07 17.06 17.78
C PRO A 449 -1.64 17.36 16.38
N ALA A 450 -2.28 16.39 15.71
CA ALA A 450 -2.90 16.62 14.39
C ALA A 450 -4.17 17.49 14.46
N CYS A 451 -4.60 17.82 15.68
CA CYS A 451 -5.58 18.82 16.04
C CYS A 451 -5.15 19.45 17.38
N GLY A 452 -5.70 20.62 17.72
CA GLY A 452 -5.48 21.27 19.01
C GLY A 452 -4.04 21.67 19.30
N GLY A 453 -3.81 22.28 20.46
CA GLY A 453 -2.49 22.85 20.79
C GLY A 453 -2.12 23.97 19.82
N GLU A 454 -0.98 23.83 19.14
CA GLU A 454 -0.53 24.77 18.09
C GLU A 454 -1.28 24.59 16.76
N ASN A 455 -1.96 23.47 16.56
CA ASN A 455 -2.76 23.22 15.37
C ASN A 455 -4.11 23.96 15.49
N PRO A 456 -4.50 24.79 14.50
CA PRO A 456 -5.72 25.59 14.57
C PRO A 456 -7.01 24.76 14.48
N LEU A 457 -6.93 23.49 14.08
CA LEU A 457 -8.08 22.60 13.98
C LEU A 457 -8.54 22.14 15.37
N PRO A 458 -9.86 22.13 15.67
CA PRO A 458 -10.36 21.64 16.95
C PRO A 458 -10.14 20.13 17.13
N CYS A 459 -9.84 19.70 18.35
CA CYS A 459 -9.90 18.29 18.72
C CYS A 459 -11.29 17.93 19.26
N TYR A 460 -11.97 17.01 18.59
CA TYR A 460 -13.27 16.51 19.03
C TYR A 460 -13.09 15.29 19.93
N PRO A 461 -13.80 15.19 21.08
CA PRO A 461 -13.75 13.99 21.90
C PRO A 461 -14.41 12.81 21.17
N SER A 462 -13.86 11.60 21.34
CA SER A 462 -14.45 10.39 20.77
C SER A 462 -15.87 10.15 21.29
N LYS A 463 -16.74 9.73 20.38
CA LYS A 463 -18.10 9.27 20.68
C LYS A 463 -18.18 7.75 20.86
N GLN A 464 -17.06 7.03 20.69
CA GLN A 464 -17.00 5.60 21.00
C GLN A 464 -17.02 5.37 22.51
N ARG A 465 -17.44 4.17 22.92
CA ARG A 465 -17.49 3.76 24.33
C ARG A 465 -16.13 4.00 25.01
N ASP A 466 -16.16 4.46 26.25
CA ASP A 466 -14.97 4.71 27.09
C ASP A 466 -13.98 5.76 26.54
N GLY A 467 -14.36 6.48 25.47
CA GLY A 467 -13.53 7.50 24.82
C GLY A 467 -12.43 6.93 23.92
N ILE A 468 -12.54 5.67 23.47
CA ILE A 468 -11.55 5.04 22.59
C ILE A 468 -11.45 5.78 21.24
N ALA A 469 -10.24 6.03 20.77
CA ALA A 469 -9.97 6.77 19.53
C ALA A 469 -9.85 5.86 18.30
N GLN A 470 -10.14 4.56 18.44
CA GLN A 470 -10.09 3.58 17.35
C GLN A 470 -11.38 2.79 17.25
N ARG A 471 -11.70 2.34 16.04
CA ARG A 471 -12.85 1.46 15.79
C ARG A 471 -12.59 0.50 14.64
N ILE A 472 -13.13 -0.71 14.75
CA ILE A 472 -13.26 -1.64 13.63
C ILE A 472 -14.69 -1.55 13.10
N VAL A 473 -14.83 -1.36 11.80
CA VAL A 473 -16.13 -1.29 11.13
C VAL A 473 -16.26 -2.44 10.15
N VAL A 474 -17.35 -3.18 10.26
CA VAL A 474 -17.75 -4.20 9.31
C VAL A 474 -18.84 -3.63 8.40
N ALA A 475 -18.53 -3.58 7.11
CA ALA A 475 -19.47 -3.29 6.03
C ALA A 475 -20.03 -4.60 5.48
N THR A 476 -21.36 -4.76 5.55
CA THR A 476 -22.08 -5.91 4.98
C THR A 476 -22.76 -5.49 3.68
N LEU A 477 -22.48 -6.20 2.60
CA LEU A 477 -23.11 -6.01 1.29
C LEU A 477 -24.43 -6.78 1.26
N THR A 478 -25.53 -6.09 1.56
CA THR A 478 -26.79 -6.72 1.99
C THR A 478 -27.57 -7.41 0.87
N SER A 479 -27.23 -7.09 -0.39
CA SER A 479 -27.73 -7.76 -1.59
C SER A 479 -27.12 -9.15 -1.81
N ARG A 480 -25.95 -9.43 -1.20
CA ARG A 480 -25.16 -10.63 -1.49
C ARG A 480 -25.56 -11.79 -0.61
N LYS A 481 -25.42 -12.99 -1.17
CA LYS A 481 -25.54 -14.25 -0.42
C LYS A 481 -24.14 -14.81 -0.15
N PRO A 482 -23.89 -15.37 1.05
CA PRO A 482 -22.66 -16.09 1.35
C PRO A 482 -22.38 -17.17 0.32
N ARG A 483 -21.12 -17.29 -0.11
CA ARG A 483 -20.63 -18.34 -1.00
C ARG A 483 -19.36 -18.97 -0.42
N PRO A 484 -19.13 -20.28 -0.59
CA PRO A 484 -17.85 -20.87 -0.21
C PRO A 484 -16.70 -20.21 -0.99
N PRO A 485 -15.55 -19.90 -0.36
CA PRO A 485 -14.39 -19.39 -1.08
C PRO A 485 -13.97 -20.39 -2.17
N PRO A 486 -13.55 -19.93 -3.35
CA PRO A 486 -13.03 -20.83 -4.38
C PRO A 486 -11.75 -21.51 -3.88
N LYS A 487 -11.54 -22.75 -4.32
CA LYS A 487 -10.26 -23.43 -4.11
C LYS A 487 -9.21 -22.72 -4.96
N VAL A 488 -8.10 -22.34 -4.34
CA VAL A 488 -6.94 -21.74 -5.01
C VAL A 488 -5.87 -22.81 -5.20
N GLU A 489 -5.31 -22.86 -6.39
CA GLU A 489 -4.21 -23.76 -6.71
C GLU A 489 -2.92 -23.26 -6.08
N ILE A 490 -2.07 -24.18 -5.61
CA ILE A 490 -0.73 -23.81 -5.14
C ILE A 490 0.05 -23.32 -6.35
N LEU A 491 0.58 -22.10 -6.24
CA LEU A 491 1.33 -21.47 -7.31
C LEU A 491 2.72 -22.09 -7.48
N SER A 492 3.36 -21.75 -8.59
CA SER A 492 4.79 -22.01 -8.80
C SER A 492 5.62 -21.19 -7.82
N ASP A 493 6.67 -21.79 -7.27
CA ASP A 493 7.68 -21.09 -6.46
C ASP A 493 8.55 -20.14 -7.33
N ILE A 494 8.47 -20.23 -8.66
CA ILE A 494 9.26 -19.46 -9.63
C ILE A 494 8.42 -18.34 -10.24
N VAL A 495 8.93 -17.11 -10.20
CA VAL A 495 8.41 -15.92 -10.90
C VAL A 495 9.37 -15.60 -12.07
N PRO A 496 9.05 -15.96 -13.33
CA PRO A 496 10.02 -15.96 -14.43
C PRO A 496 10.60 -14.59 -14.81
N TRP A 497 9.85 -13.52 -14.56
CA TRP A 497 10.25 -12.14 -14.86
C TRP A 497 10.94 -11.43 -13.68
N GLY A 498 10.95 -12.06 -12.50
CA GLY A 498 11.62 -11.56 -11.30
C GLY A 498 13.08 -12.01 -11.23
N GLU A 499 13.79 -11.54 -10.20
CA GLU A 499 15.18 -11.90 -9.95
C GLU A 499 15.28 -12.79 -8.70
N PRO A 500 15.81 -14.02 -8.81
CA PRO A 500 16.01 -14.88 -7.65
C PRO A 500 16.86 -14.18 -6.57
N TYR A 501 16.39 -14.19 -5.33
CA TYR A 501 17.11 -13.58 -4.22
C TYR A 501 18.23 -14.50 -3.75
N VAL A 502 19.44 -13.96 -3.69
CA VAL A 502 20.63 -14.65 -3.17
C VAL A 502 21.06 -14.01 -1.85
N PRO A 503 20.98 -14.71 -0.71
CA PRO A 503 21.44 -14.18 0.56
C PRO A 503 22.89 -13.67 0.50
N GLY A 504 23.16 -12.56 1.17
CA GLY A 504 24.47 -11.87 1.17
C GLY A 504 24.72 -10.97 -0.04
N THR A 505 23.83 -10.96 -1.03
CA THR A 505 23.93 -10.04 -2.17
C THR A 505 23.09 -8.80 -1.91
N ALA A 506 23.70 -7.62 -2.07
CA ALA A 506 22.96 -6.38 -2.10
C ALA A 506 22.19 -6.28 -3.43
N PRO A 507 20.98 -5.70 -3.46
CA PRO A 507 20.33 -5.35 -4.71
C PRO A 507 21.24 -4.49 -5.59
N ALA A 508 21.35 -4.85 -6.87
CA ALA A 508 22.11 -4.05 -7.81
C ALA A 508 21.42 -2.69 -8.01
N ALA A 509 22.22 -1.63 -8.07
CA ALA A 509 21.73 -0.32 -8.46
C ALA A 509 21.29 -0.38 -9.93
N GLY A 510 20.07 0.09 -10.21
CA GLY A 510 19.67 0.35 -11.59
C GLY A 510 20.53 1.45 -12.22
N PRO A 511 20.58 1.54 -13.55
CA PRO A 511 21.28 2.63 -14.22
C PRO A 511 20.68 3.98 -13.81
N GLU A 512 21.53 4.93 -13.41
CA GLU A 512 21.08 6.29 -13.15
C GLU A 512 20.84 7.02 -14.48
N LEU A 513 19.76 7.80 -14.55
CA LEU A 513 19.50 8.64 -15.71
C LEU A 513 20.57 9.73 -15.82
N PRO A 514 21.31 9.82 -16.93
CA PRO A 514 22.36 10.81 -17.09
C PRO A 514 21.78 12.23 -17.09
N ALA A 515 22.53 13.18 -16.50
CA ALA A 515 22.24 14.59 -16.65
C ALA A 515 22.28 15.00 -18.12
N GLY A 516 21.37 15.87 -18.54
CA GLY A 516 21.29 16.27 -19.94
C GLY A 516 19.98 16.94 -20.31
N ASN A 517 19.88 17.26 -21.60
CA ASN A 517 18.70 17.82 -22.23
C ASN A 517 18.08 16.79 -23.17
N TYR A 518 16.79 16.54 -23.00
CA TYR A 518 16.06 15.50 -23.70
C TYR A 518 14.74 16.01 -24.25
N THR A 519 14.16 15.25 -25.17
CA THR A 519 12.81 15.45 -25.67
C THR A 519 11.96 14.22 -25.40
N LEU A 520 10.80 14.42 -24.78
CA LEU A 520 9.73 13.43 -24.72
C LEU A 520 8.67 13.80 -25.77
N LYS A 521 8.41 12.92 -26.74
CA LYS A 521 7.32 13.14 -27.70
C LYS A 521 6.00 12.67 -27.11
N GLY A 522 4.93 13.44 -27.32
CA GLY A 522 3.58 12.96 -27.02
C GLY A 522 3.19 11.85 -28.00
N GLN A 523 2.45 10.86 -27.52
CA GLN A 523 1.97 9.75 -28.37
C GLN A 523 1.03 10.23 -29.48
N PHE A 524 0.29 11.32 -29.25
CA PHE A 524 -0.59 11.92 -30.24
C PHE A 524 0.01 13.17 -30.89
N SER A 525 0.47 14.13 -30.08
CA SER A 525 1.02 15.39 -30.59
C SER A 525 1.97 16.08 -29.63
N GLY A 526 2.70 17.06 -30.17
CA GLY A 526 3.58 17.92 -29.38
C GLY A 526 4.73 17.19 -28.73
N PHE A 527 5.40 17.88 -27.81
CA PHE A 527 6.56 17.35 -27.10
C PHE A 527 6.80 18.11 -25.79
N ALA A 528 7.60 17.51 -24.93
CA ALA A 528 8.17 18.15 -23.75
C ALA A 528 9.69 18.19 -23.88
N LYS A 529 10.30 19.34 -23.58
CA LYS A 529 11.75 19.45 -23.37
C LYS A 529 12.04 19.20 -21.91
N VAL A 530 12.97 18.29 -21.63
CA VAL A 530 13.29 17.84 -20.28
C VAL A 530 14.77 18.10 -19.99
N GLU A 531 15.05 18.78 -18.90
CA GLU A 531 16.40 18.97 -18.37
C GLU A 531 16.54 18.17 -17.08
N LEU A 532 17.50 17.25 -17.04
CA LEU A 532 17.88 16.49 -15.86
C LEU A 532 19.22 17.03 -15.35
N LEU A 533 19.27 17.48 -14.10
CA LEU A 533 20.51 17.94 -13.47
C LEU A 533 20.86 17.07 -12.27
N HIS A 534 22.14 16.78 -12.15
CA HIS A 534 22.70 16.09 -11.00
C HIS A 534 23.25 17.08 -9.99
N ASP A 535 23.13 16.74 -8.71
CA ASP A 535 23.77 17.48 -7.65
C ASP A 535 25.31 17.37 -7.81
N PRO A 536 26.06 18.48 -7.84
CA PRO A 536 27.51 18.44 -8.08
C PRO A 536 28.34 17.70 -7.02
N GLN A 537 27.79 17.48 -5.82
CA GLN A 537 28.51 16.84 -4.72
C GLN A 537 28.26 15.33 -4.70
N THR A 538 27.02 14.92 -4.96
CA THR A 538 26.60 13.51 -4.89
C THR A 538 26.56 12.83 -6.25
N SER A 539 26.54 13.61 -7.34
CA SER A 539 26.29 13.15 -8.72
C SER A 539 24.95 12.45 -8.91
N LEU A 540 24.01 12.59 -7.95
CA LEU A 540 22.68 12.01 -8.05
C LEU A 540 21.71 13.00 -8.69
N LEU A 541 20.74 12.50 -9.45
CA LEU A 541 19.63 13.32 -9.96
C LEU A 541 18.90 14.02 -8.80
N ASP A 542 18.88 15.35 -8.86
CA ASP A 542 18.28 16.23 -7.84
C ASP A 542 17.30 17.23 -8.43
N THR A 543 17.41 17.55 -9.72
CA THR A 543 16.58 18.56 -10.37
C THR A 543 16.02 18.05 -11.70
N VAL A 544 14.72 18.24 -11.89
CA VAL A 544 14.01 17.98 -13.15
C VAL A 544 13.33 19.27 -13.58
N SER A 545 13.55 19.69 -14.83
CA SER A 545 12.78 20.77 -15.46
C SER A 545 12.12 20.27 -16.73
N VAL A 546 10.89 20.70 -16.95
CA VAL A 546 10.08 20.30 -18.10
C VAL A 546 9.42 21.52 -18.71
N ALA A 547 9.46 21.64 -20.03
CA ALA A 547 8.70 22.61 -20.80
C ALA A 547 7.84 21.89 -21.84
N TYR A 548 6.52 22.04 -21.74
CA TYR A 548 5.54 21.38 -22.59
C TYR A 548 5.11 22.28 -23.74
N PHE A 549 5.04 21.72 -24.96
CA PHE A 549 4.66 22.40 -26.19
C PHE A 549 3.57 21.59 -26.90
N GLY A 550 2.30 21.88 -26.56
CA GLY A 550 1.14 21.15 -27.09
C GLY A 550 1.21 19.64 -26.88
N PHE A 551 1.85 19.20 -25.79
CA PHE A 551 2.09 17.78 -25.50
C PHE A 551 0.75 17.08 -25.26
N SER A 552 0.53 15.96 -25.94
CA SER A 552 -0.65 15.10 -25.73
C SER A 552 -0.31 13.64 -26.02
N ASP A 553 -0.67 12.77 -25.08
CA ASP A 553 -0.62 11.32 -25.26
C ASP A 553 -1.94 10.74 -25.80
N ASP A 554 -3.08 11.39 -25.52
CA ASP A 554 -4.42 10.84 -25.79
C ASP A 554 -5.22 11.60 -26.87
N GLY A 555 -4.70 12.73 -27.34
CA GLY A 555 -5.34 13.62 -28.30
C GLY A 555 -6.56 14.39 -27.75
N LYS A 556 -6.80 14.35 -26.44
CA LYS A 556 -7.91 15.05 -25.78
C LYS A 556 -7.41 16.12 -24.81
N ALA A 557 -6.37 15.80 -24.05
CA ALA A 557 -5.72 16.72 -23.13
C ALA A 557 -4.42 17.24 -23.75
N PHE A 558 -4.25 18.56 -23.79
CA PHE A 558 -3.07 19.22 -24.34
C PHE A 558 -2.38 20.06 -23.29
N LEU A 559 -1.11 19.76 -23.02
CA LEU A 559 -0.29 20.41 -22.00
C LEU A 559 0.63 21.47 -22.61
N ASN A 560 0.67 22.64 -21.98
CA ASN A 560 1.60 23.72 -22.25
C ASN A 560 2.12 24.31 -20.94
N GLY A 561 3.31 24.90 -20.98
CA GLY A 561 3.90 25.60 -19.84
C GLY A 561 5.11 24.88 -19.27
N THR A 562 5.47 25.17 -18.02
CA THR A 562 6.72 24.67 -17.41
C THR A 562 6.55 24.13 -16.01
N GLU A 563 7.38 23.16 -15.65
CA GLU A 563 7.61 22.73 -14.28
C GLU A 563 9.12 22.65 -14.03
N ARG A 564 9.56 23.03 -12.83
CA ARG A 564 10.92 22.79 -12.34
C ARG A 564 10.84 22.37 -10.89
N VAL A 565 11.40 21.22 -10.59
CA VAL A 565 11.48 20.71 -9.22
C VAL A 565 12.90 20.37 -8.87
N LYS A 566 13.37 20.91 -7.75
CA LYS A 566 14.64 20.54 -7.12
C LYS A 566 14.36 19.84 -5.80
N SER A 567 14.98 18.70 -5.58
CA SER A 567 14.89 17.91 -4.36
C SER A 567 16.24 17.87 -3.66
N ARG A 568 16.25 18.07 -2.35
CA ARG A 568 17.41 17.90 -1.48
C ARG A 568 17.09 16.88 -0.40
N THR A 569 17.89 15.83 -0.37
CA THR A 569 17.86 14.85 0.72
C THR A 569 18.60 15.45 1.91
N ILE A 570 17.91 15.65 3.02
CA ILE A 570 18.51 16.15 4.27
C ILE A 570 19.07 14.97 5.08
N ASN A 571 18.32 13.87 5.13
CA ASN A 571 18.74 12.57 5.64
C ASN A 571 17.88 11.47 4.98
N LEU A 572 18.03 10.21 5.40
CA LEU A 572 17.32 9.07 4.80
C LEU A 572 15.79 9.22 4.76
N SER A 573 15.18 9.92 5.73
CA SER A 573 13.73 10.08 5.84
C SER A 573 13.22 11.45 5.47
N LYS A 574 14.08 12.48 5.49
CA LYS A 574 13.70 13.88 5.39
C LYS A 574 14.19 14.52 4.08
N PHE A 575 13.26 15.18 3.39
CA PHE A 575 13.46 15.80 2.09
C PHE A 575 12.96 17.24 2.09
N ASN A 576 13.65 18.08 1.33
CA ASN A 576 13.20 19.41 0.95
C ASN A 576 13.00 19.45 -0.56
N ILE A 577 11.83 19.90 -1.02
CA ILE A 577 11.57 20.15 -2.43
C ILE A 577 11.29 21.63 -2.66
N ASP A 578 11.77 22.13 -3.79
CA ASP A 578 11.48 23.46 -4.32
C ASP A 578 10.81 23.29 -5.69
N TRP A 579 9.53 23.61 -5.78
CA TRP A 579 8.67 23.35 -6.93
C TRP A 579 8.15 24.66 -7.53
N HIS A 580 8.53 24.91 -8.78
CA HIS A 580 7.91 25.92 -9.63
C HIS A 580 7.06 25.27 -10.71
N SER A 581 5.82 25.73 -10.87
CA SER A 581 4.88 25.22 -11.88
C SER A 581 4.13 26.39 -12.51
N ASP A 582 4.01 26.40 -13.82
CA ASP A 582 3.09 27.23 -14.59
C ASP A 582 2.54 26.40 -15.74
N LEU A 583 1.69 25.44 -15.42
CA LEU A 583 1.06 24.56 -16.39
C LEU A 583 -0.32 25.06 -16.76
N THR A 584 -0.65 24.88 -18.03
CA THR A 584 -2.00 25.01 -18.58
C THR A 584 -2.33 23.74 -19.35
N GLN A 585 -3.52 23.20 -19.08
CA GLN A 585 -4.07 22.05 -19.78
C GLN A 585 -5.37 22.44 -20.47
N THR A 586 -5.49 22.14 -21.77
CA THR A 586 -6.76 22.30 -22.50
C THR A 586 -7.41 20.94 -22.69
N VAL A 587 -8.69 20.82 -22.31
CA VAL A 587 -9.55 19.65 -22.55
C VAL A 587 -10.87 20.12 -23.17
N GLY A 588 -11.02 19.94 -24.48
CA GLY A 588 -12.14 20.55 -25.22
C GLY A 588 -12.15 22.08 -25.06
N ASN A 589 -13.23 22.62 -24.50
CA ASN A 589 -13.37 24.07 -24.24
C ASN A 589 -12.91 24.48 -22.82
N VAL A 590 -12.46 23.54 -22.00
CA VAL A 590 -12.03 23.82 -20.62
C VAL A 590 -10.52 24.03 -20.57
N VAL A 591 -10.10 25.00 -19.75
CA VAL A 591 -8.70 25.29 -19.46
C VAL A 591 -8.46 25.08 -17.96
N ASN A 592 -7.63 24.09 -17.65
CA ASN A 592 -7.18 23.77 -16.30
C ASN A 592 -5.76 24.31 -16.07
N THR A 593 -5.39 24.60 -14.84
CA THR A 593 -4.04 25.12 -14.52
C THR A 593 -3.42 24.47 -13.28
N LYS A 594 -2.09 24.43 -13.22
CA LYS A 594 -1.32 24.03 -12.02
C LYS A 594 -0.19 25.03 -11.87
N LYS A 595 -0.33 25.95 -10.91
CA LYS A 595 0.51 27.14 -10.82
C LYS A 595 1.05 27.33 -9.41
N SER A 596 2.35 27.59 -9.31
CA SER A 596 2.98 28.05 -8.08
C SER A 596 2.95 29.57 -7.96
N GLY A 597 3.08 30.10 -6.74
CA GLY A 597 3.32 31.53 -6.53
C GLY A 597 4.69 31.99 -7.06
N PRO A 598 5.00 33.30 -7.03
CA PRO A 598 6.27 33.85 -7.55
C PRO A 598 7.52 33.23 -6.92
N GLY A 599 7.43 32.85 -5.64
CA GLY A 599 8.50 32.18 -4.92
C GLY A 599 8.54 30.66 -5.09
N GLY A 600 7.62 30.04 -5.84
CA GLY A 600 7.46 28.59 -5.88
C GLY A 600 6.67 28.03 -4.69
N LEU A 601 6.70 26.70 -4.56
CA LEU A 601 6.30 25.95 -3.37
C LEU A 601 7.54 25.25 -2.82
N GLN A 602 7.95 25.60 -1.60
CA GLN A 602 8.95 24.84 -0.87
C GLN A 602 8.24 23.93 0.12
N VAL A 603 8.55 22.63 0.10
CA VAL A 603 8.01 21.66 1.05
C VAL A 603 9.14 20.95 1.75
N GLU A 604 9.06 20.86 3.07
CA GLU A 604 9.86 19.97 3.89
C GLU A 604 8.96 18.87 4.45
N MET A 605 9.34 17.60 4.21
CA MET A 605 8.64 16.45 4.78
C MET A 605 9.62 15.37 5.19
N ASP A 606 9.29 14.72 6.29
CA ASP A 606 9.93 13.48 6.74
C ASP A 606 8.90 12.36 6.67
N PHE A 607 9.14 11.32 5.86
CA PHE A 607 8.15 10.25 5.65
C PHE A 607 7.93 9.36 6.89
N SER A 608 8.80 9.45 7.91
CA SER A 608 8.65 8.70 9.16
C SER A 608 7.59 9.30 10.09
N VAL A 609 7.38 10.63 10.01
CA VAL A 609 6.38 11.35 10.81
C VAL A 609 5.25 11.95 9.97
N ASN A 610 5.50 12.22 8.69
CA ASN A 610 4.56 12.78 7.71
C ASN A 610 3.89 14.08 8.18
N ILE A 611 4.67 15.05 8.61
CA ILE A 611 4.18 16.41 8.92
C ILE A 611 4.44 17.30 7.72
N PHE A 612 3.38 17.93 7.19
CA PHE A 612 3.48 18.83 6.04
C PHE A 612 3.92 20.22 6.51
N ILE A 613 5.09 20.67 6.05
CA ILE A 613 5.61 22.02 6.27
C ILE A 613 5.95 22.63 4.92
N ALA A 614 5.34 23.76 4.60
CA ALA A 614 5.56 24.45 3.35
C ALA A 614 5.69 25.97 3.51
N ASN A 615 6.37 26.57 2.53
CA ASN A 615 6.37 27.99 2.24
C ASN A 615 6.00 28.19 0.75
N GLY A 616 5.43 29.34 0.42
CA GLY A 616 4.92 29.61 -0.93
C GLY A 616 3.59 28.92 -1.21
N THR A 617 3.25 28.75 -2.49
CA THR A 617 1.94 28.19 -2.91
C THR A 617 2.05 27.33 -4.15
N LEU A 618 1.19 26.31 -4.23
CA LEU A 618 0.89 25.54 -5.44
C LEU A 618 -0.62 25.30 -5.49
N VAL A 619 -1.25 25.77 -6.55
CA VAL A 619 -2.69 25.68 -6.75
C VAL A 619 -2.96 24.96 -8.05
N THR A 620 -3.77 23.91 -7.99
CA THR A 620 -4.33 23.27 -9.17
C THR A 620 -5.78 23.72 -9.33
N GLU A 621 -6.15 24.24 -10.50
CA GLU A 621 -7.50 24.63 -10.85
C GLU A 621 -8.04 23.71 -11.95
N LEU A 622 -9.12 22.98 -11.66
CA LEU A 622 -9.79 22.05 -12.57
C LEU A 622 -11.25 22.44 -12.69
N ASP A 623 -11.74 22.64 -13.90
CA ASP A 623 -13.15 22.97 -14.16
C ASP A 623 -13.68 24.14 -13.30
N GLY A 624 -12.82 25.12 -13.00
CA GLY A 624 -13.11 26.28 -12.15
C GLY A 624 -13.01 26.04 -10.63
N VAL A 625 -12.66 24.83 -10.20
CA VAL A 625 -12.46 24.46 -8.79
C VAL A 625 -10.96 24.54 -8.44
N LYS A 626 -10.63 25.28 -7.39
CA LYS A 626 -9.25 25.45 -6.91
C LYS A 626 -8.93 24.49 -5.77
N TYR A 627 -7.83 23.77 -5.91
CA TYR A 627 -7.25 22.88 -4.92
C TYR A 627 -5.94 23.48 -4.41
N PHE A 628 -5.89 23.77 -3.11
CA PHE A 628 -4.75 24.36 -2.44
C PHE A 628 -3.96 23.31 -1.68
N GLN A 629 -2.67 23.55 -1.47
CA GLN A 629 -1.91 22.72 -0.54
C GLN A 629 -2.47 22.81 0.90
N PRO A 630 -2.24 21.81 1.75
CA PRO A 630 -2.58 21.88 3.17
C PRO A 630 -1.92 23.06 3.89
N GLN A 631 -2.52 23.51 4.99
CA GLN A 631 -1.82 24.40 5.92
C GLN A 631 -0.74 23.61 6.66
N ASN A 632 0.28 24.31 7.15
CA ASN A 632 1.37 23.66 7.91
C ASN A 632 0.81 22.95 9.14
N ASN A 633 1.30 21.73 9.37
CA ASN A 633 0.85 20.83 10.44
C ASN A 633 -0.60 20.33 10.32
N THR A 634 -1.29 20.48 9.17
CA THR A 634 -2.69 20.05 8.99
C THR A 634 -2.86 18.82 8.12
#